data_AF-A0A4U7AMM6-F1
#
_entry.id   AF-A0A4U7AMM6-F1
#
_cell.length_a   1.000
_cell.length_b   1.000
_cell.length_c   1.000
_cell.angle_alpha   90.00
_cell.angle_beta   90.00
_cell.angle_gamma   90.00
#
_symmetry.space_group_name_H-M   'P 1'
#
loop_
_entity.id
_entity.type
_entity.pdbx_description
1 polymer ?
#
loop_
_entity_poly.entity_id
_entity_poly.type
_entity_poly.pdbx_seq_one_letter_code
_entity_poly.pdbx_strand_id
1 'polypeptide(L)'
;MPHADDGAEALPPVAALFLVVFDKKIGYKLSWQRSIPDTELEGVVEYKSLPSGLHNVQQDLVYFTHGEFAGLSAFSSQPADEADRNANFLAVGVLVPLSYGRLGRAWLHAEGLRELAGLSLKGSEHLSRLEGYWQKHGLRTAQDEIRTAALEEPSSPLVTKPTGPKNTKRRSRALSDAAGFSVREHVLSPDHPALSMPDFLDTFGPLVFPLYRAALLRKRILLLGSTPIQRSCDFVYDLSIFSNVPSAIVESIPAPQSLQRVRPLFNVGIHDIAELSNKKSGDSESGEGWIACTTDDILSTKRELFDVLVQMPTQTNKWPKVTTSDGSRMLATQRDLRRYNALRKELIRLERIRNREAEYQDEPSEEATTSSDTLHPPQDDDTNPLLHSITSLMPEPSETSPPPVENEAEVVEPASWASIAYGSFLWWASAGERSMAEDEEVIQDASLMEDLVYSTSTPTTPRTPPGLLKRRSSSGRGKKRSSATNLSRLAPSSTENGDRAEPARVEERQQLSMILIAYFHRLTTMLLSGLGDIINSEDDEAGDGRGDEDAEIQVTAEEESYFTYGQDEESPIDHDIHFRPGLGSDGSETYTPRTVIYDLKGAFGTLRRDNALYQLQSQDEAGQEEQWPGQAQVLQQPTIPPSEYQQHLNEGLEPPPLTTSSVRYWSDYNHVFYHPRSIVQLHEFELNSSLAPFERWSTGEELFSNLDKEHDLLDKDLRPFLEECDQLQGVQLFTSTDDAWGGFASSYLERIRDELGKTSLWAWGMEDGTRKSRDRQLLQTTNSILSLSSLTESASLYIPLTTLPHYLPSYISPYDPTSKWHTSALQLTALESLTLPTRLRPDQPSRATLSDFESTLSNSGKRRLAHLSLSASPPNGTANGATNGHGPVHDARTRDGINGGPHAEDTAEDEAGIMTLDVDFAPAPPSLESRAPRRSGGGGGQTFAQIQSLRGTFKSSLEIEDVNLASRDKYSAAASEGFRVSCHQSGLLFGMLGSFPRIYEGAQRGGKMEVRTALTVGSGVSAGVRGLERVGRRVLGVEDREAVCERLLGVAEEYEEGWSGGGSEEDE
;
A
#
# COMPACT_ATOMS: atom_id res chain seq x y z
N MET A 1 -36.68 43.74 25.98
CA MET A 1 -36.08 42.40 26.12
C MET A 1 -34.63 42.55 25.76
N PRO A 2 -33.71 42.31 26.70
CA PRO A 2 -32.34 42.80 26.64
C PRO A 2 -31.53 42.07 25.59
N HIS A 3 -30.55 42.81 25.06
CA HIS A 3 -29.53 42.40 24.11
C HIS A 3 -28.79 41.15 24.62
N ALA A 4 -28.67 40.13 23.76
CA ALA A 4 -27.73 39.04 24.00
C ALA A 4 -26.33 39.54 23.63
N ASP A 5 -25.47 39.52 24.64
CA ASP A 5 -24.04 39.85 24.60
C ASP A 5 -23.25 38.93 23.64
N ASP A 6 -22.11 39.47 23.21
CA ASP A 6 -21.07 38.88 22.35
C ASP A 6 -20.61 37.47 22.76
N GLY A 7 -20.48 36.57 21.76
CA GLY A 7 -19.35 35.63 21.59
C GLY A 7 -19.02 34.54 22.64
N ALA A 8 -19.65 34.45 23.80
CA ALA A 8 -19.26 33.47 24.83
C ALA A 8 -19.84 32.06 24.57
N GLU A 9 -18.99 31.03 24.57
CA GLU A 9 -19.37 29.62 24.43
C GLU A 9 -20.36 29.21 25.55
N ALA A 10 -21.47 28.57 25.19
CA ALA A 10 -22.52 28.25 26.15
C ALA A 10 -22.06 27.18 27.16
N LEU A 11 -22.03 27.54 28.46
CA LEU A 11 -21.65 26.64 29.55
C LEU A 11 -22.54 25.40 29.63
N PRO A 12 -21.97 24.19 29.84
CA PRO A 12 -22.75 22.98 29.96
C PRO A 12 -23.63 23.00 31.21
N PRO A 13 -24.75 22.24 31.22
CA PRO A 13 -25.63 22.22 32.38
C PRO A 13 -25.04 21.36 33.51
N VAL A 14 -25.24 21.83 34.74
CA VAL A 14 -24.65 21.27 35.95
C VAL A 14 -25.67 20.35 36.63
N ALA A 15 -25.30 19.09 36.88
CA ALA A 15 -26.10 18.11 37.61
C ALA A 15 -26.00 18.30 39.13
N ALA A 16 -24.85 18.77 39.62
CA ALA A 16 -24.68 19.17 41.02
C ALA A 16 -23.66 20.30 41.19
N LEU A 17 -23.90 21.23 42.13
CA LEU A 17 -22.94 22.25 42.57
C LEU A 17 -22.79 22.12 44.09
N PHE A 18 -21.56 22.14 44.59
CA PHE A 18 -21.28 21.92 46.00
C PHE A 18 -20.08 22.73 46.52
N LEU A 19 -20.05 22.93 47.82
CA LEU A 19 -18.98 23.60 48.56
C LEU A 19 -18.46 22.67 49.66
N VAL A 20 -17.18 22.36 49.63
CA VAL A 20 -16.47 21.55 50.61
C VAL A 20 -15.56 22.44 51.45
N VAL A 21 -15.63 22.30 52.77
CA VAL A 21 -14.81 23.05 53.73
C VAL A 21 -14.20 22.06 54.72
N PHE A 22 -13.01 22.40 55.23
CA PHE A 22 -12.37 21.61 56.29
C PHE A 22 -12.84 22.05 57.68
N ASP A 23 -13.44 21.13 58.44
CA ASP A 23 -13.85 21.30 59.83
C ASP A 23 -12.84 20.61 60.77
N LYS A 24 -12.41 21.31 61.83
CA LYS A 24 -11.40 20.83 62.80
C LYS A 24 -11.81 19.56 63.55
N LYS A 25 -13.10 19.27 63.71
CA LYS A 25 -13.59 18.11 64.46
C LYS A 25 -14.00 16.94 63.57
N ILE A 26 -14.50 17.23 62.37
CA ILE A 26 -15.15 16.26 61.49
C ILE A 26 -14.26 15.91 60.29
N GLY A 27 -13.28 16.77 59.95
CA GLY A 27 -12.48 16.64 58.73
C GLY A 27 -13.16 17.34 57.56
N TYR A 28 -13.08 16.77 56.37
CA TYR A 28 -13.75 17.32 55.19
C TYR A 28 -15.27 17.24 55.34
N LYS A 29 -15.94 18.38 55.13
CA LYS A 29 -17.39 18.49 55.28
C LYS A 29 -17.98 19.25 54.09
N LEU A 30 -19.07 18.72 53.57
CA LEU A 30 -19.94 19.44 52.63
C LEU A 30 -20.72 20.53 53.38
N SER A 31 -20.41 21.80 53.10
CA SER A 31 -21.05 22.94 53.78
C SER A 31 -22.28 23.45 53.03
N TRP A 32 -22.34 23.24 51.71
CA TRP A 32 -23.49 23.59 50.87
C TRP A 32 -23.54 22.68 49.64
N GLN A 33 -24.75 22.32 49.18
CA GLN A 33 -24.96 21.53 47.97
C GLN A 33 -26.31 21.79 47.30
N ARG A 34 -26.35 21.62 45.98
CA ARG A 34 -27.54 21.49 45.13
C ARG A 34 -27.28 20.38 44.13
N SER A 35 -28.24 19.48 43.94
CA SER A 35 -28.16 18.38 42.97
C SER A 35 -29.53 18.01 42.40
N ILE A 36 -29.51 17.30 41.28
CA ILE A 36 -30.66 16.59 40.74
C ILE A 36 -31.00 15.36 41.60
N PRO A 37 -32.25 14.82 41.51
CA PRO A 37 -32.61 13.56 42.16
C PRO A 37 -31.65 12.43 41.74
N ASP A 38 -31.36 11.48 42.64
CA ASP A 38 -30.51 10.30 42.42
C ASP A 38 -28.99 10.53 42.29
N THR A 39 -28.47 11.71 42.68
CA THR A 39 -27.02 11.96 42.77
C THR A 39 -26.55 11.95 44.23
N GLU A 40 -25.81 10.91 44.64
CA GLU A 40 -25.22 10.81 45.98
C GLU A 40 -23.94 11.64 46.08
N LEU A 41 -23.96 12.69 46.90
CA LEU A 41 -22.80 13.59 47.10
C LEU A 41 -22.08 13.35 48.43
N GLU A 42 -22.86 13.16 49.50
CA GLU A 42 -22.34 13.12 50.87
C GLU A 42 -21.46 11.89 51.13
N GLY A 43 -20.24 12.11 51.62
CA GLY A 43 -19.27 11.06 51.93
C GLY A 43 -18.44 10.58 50.72
N VAL A 44 -18.58 11.23 49.55
CA VAL A 44 -17.84 10.88 48.33
C VAL A 44 -17.15 12.09 47.73
N VAL A 45 -17.90 13.16 47.39
CA VAL A 45 -17.31 14.29 46.65
C VAL A 45 -16.33 15.12 47.49
N GLU A 46 -16.45 15.09 48.82
CA GLU A 46 -15.56 15.80 49.74
C GLU A 46 -14.12 15.31 49.62
N TYR A 47 -13.95 13.99 49.49
CA TYR A 47 -12.63 13.34 49.41
C TYR A 47 -12.03 13.43 48.00
N LYS A 48 -12.86 13.42 46.95
CA LYS A 48 -12.41 13.60 45.56
C LYS A 48 -12.01 15.04 45.25
N SER A 49 -12.67 16.00 45.89
CA SER A 49 -12.45 17.44 45.67
C SER A 49 -11.28 18.01 46.46
N LEU A 50 -10.85 17.32 47.52
CA LEU A 50 -9.73 17.72 48.38
C LEU A 50 -8.70 16.58 48.54
N PRO A 51 -7.98 16.19 47.47
CA PRO A 51 -6.86 15.24 47.56
C PRO A 51 -5.78 15.66 48.57
N SER A 52 -5.02 14.65 49.02
CA SER A 52 -3.90 14.86 49.93
C SER A 52 -2.85 15.81 49.35
N GLY A 53 -2.27 16.66 50.20
CA GLY A 53 -1.23 17.62 49.82
C GLY A 53 -1.71 19.00 49.34
N LEU A 54 -3.01 19.20 49.07
CA LEU A 54 -3.55 20.48 48.55
C LEU A 54 -3.30 21.68 49.46
N HIS A 55 -3.14 21.47 50.76
CA HIS A 55 -2.81 22.53 51.72
C HIS A 55 -1.45 23.22 51.44
N ASN A 56 -0.59 22.63 50.61
CA ASN A 56 0.70 23.20 50.22
C ASN A 56 0.60 24.23 49.09
N VAL A 57 -0.55 24.36 48.45
CA VAL A 57 -0.78 25.28 47.32
C VAL A 57 -1.86 26.29 47.68
N GLN A 58 -1.83 27.48 47.05
CA GLN A 58 -2.85 28.51 47.29
C GLN A 58 -4.13 28.26 46.49
N GLN A 59 -3.99 27.70 45.28
CA GLN A 59 -5.09 27.41 44.36
C GLN A 59 -4.74 26.16 43.55
N ASP A 60 -5.75 25.37 43.18
CA ASP A 60 -5.60 24.21 42.31
C ASP A 60 -6.93 23.87 41.64
N LEU A 61 -6.89 23.10 40.55
CA LEU A 61 -8.06 22.62 39.84
C LEU A 61 -8.03 21.09 39.78
N VAL A 62 -9.08 20.46 40.33
CA VAL A 62 -9.14 19.00 40.50
C VAL A 62 -10.22 18.43 39.58
N TYR A 63 -9.81 17.60 38.63
CA TYR A 63 -10.71 16.79 37.82
C TYR A 63 -10.87 15.40 38.47
N PHE A 64 -12.10 14.89 38.49
CA PHE A 64 -12.40 13.54 38.98
C PHE A 64 -13.64 12.97 38.29
N THR A 65 -13.91 11.68 38.49
CA THR A 65 -15.12 11.03 37.97
C THR A 65 -15.98 10.46 39.10
N HIS A 66 -17.30 10.51 38.92
CA HIS A 66 -18.27 9.95 39.85
C HIS A 66 -19.48 9.40 39.08
N GLY A 67 -19.57 8.06 38.96
CA GLY A 67 -20.61 7.40 38.17
C GLY A 67 -20.53 7.81 36.69
N GLU A 68 -21.64 8.34 36.17
CA GLU A 68 -21.78 8.88 34.80
C GLU A 68 -21.51 10.39 34.70
N PHE A 69 -20.93 10.99 35.75
CA PHE A 69 -20.64 12.42 35.83
C PHE A 69 -19.12 12.69 35.85
N ALA A 70 -18.72 13.77 35.16
CA ALA A 70 -17.41 14.39 35.31
C ALA A 70 -17.48 15.45 36.40
N GLY A 71 -16.54 15.39 37.34
CA GLY A 71 -16.38 16.35 38.42
C GLY A 71 -15.25 17.34 38.14
N LEU A 72 -15.51 18.62 38.43
CA LEU A 72 -14.50 19.68 38.43
C LEU A 72 -14.60 20.46 39.74
N SER A 73 -13.49 20.62 40.44
CA SER A 73 -13.42 21.33 41.71
C SER A 73 -12.29 22.36 41.71
N ALA A 74 -12.61 23.61 42.04
CA ALA A 74 -11.63 24.68 42.23
C ALA A 74 -11.31 24.81 43.72
N PHE A 75 -10.05 24.55 44.07
CA PHE A 75 -9.52 24.68 45.43
C PHE A 75 -8.94 26.08 45.64
N SER A 76 -9.14 26.65 46.83
CA SER A 76 -8.45 27.87 47.25
C SER A 76 -8.15 27.87 48.75
N SER A 77 -6.96 28.39 49.10
CA SER A 77 -6.43 28.49 50.45
C SER A 77 -5.90 29.90 50.72
N GLN A 78 -6.20 30.45 51.90
CA GLN A 78 -5.69 31.75 52.38
C GLN A 78 -5.19 31.65 53.82
N PRO A 79 -4.18 32.46 54.21
CA PRO A 79 -3.74 32.55 55.59
C PRO A 79 -4.87 33.03 56.50
N ALA A 80 -5.05 32.38 57.64
CA ALA A 80 -6.07 32.72 58.65
C ALA A 80 -5.43 32.92 60.03
N ASP A 81 -6.20 33.39 61.01
CA ASP A 81 -5.71 33.60 62.39
C ASP A 81 -5.33 32.26 63.07
N GLU A 82 -4.55 32.31 64.17
CA GLU A 82 -4.09 31.12 64.93
C GLU A 82 -5.24 30.17 65.34
N ALA A 83 -6.46 30.70 65.49
CA ALA A 83 -7.65 29.90 65.75
C ALA A 83 -7.92 28.86 64.65
N ASP A 84 -7.60 29.17 63.40
CA ASP A 84 -7.84 28.37 62.18
C ASP A 84 -6.56 27.67 61.67
N ARG A 85 -5.58 27.39 62.55
CA ARG A 85 -4.29 26.75 62.18
C ARG A 85 -3.52 27.50 61.07
N ASN A 86 -3.62 28.83 61.04
CA ASN A 86 -2.89 29.70 60.12
C ASN A 86 -3.32 29.62 58.63
N ALA A 87 -4.32 28.80 58.25
CA ALA A 87 -4.84 28.77 56.88
C ALA A 87 -6.29 28.23 56.80
N ASN A 88 -7.18 28.96 56.13
CA ASN A 88 -8.52 28.53 55.76
C ASN A 88 -8.53 28.12 54.28
N PHE A 89 -9.05 26.92 54.01
CA PHE A 89 -9.15 26.40 52.64
C PHE A 89 -10.49 25.74 52.37
N LEU A 90 -10.95 25.89 51.14
CA LEU A 90 -12.23 25.38 50.65
C LEU A 90 -12.12 24.94 49.20
N ALA A 91 -13.11 24.18 48.74
CA ALA A 91 -13.25 23.76 47.36
C ALA A 91 -14.69 23.94 46.88
N VAL A 92 -14.87 24.59 45.73
CA VAL A 92 -16.17 24.72 45.05
C VAL A 92 -16.14 23.82 43.83
N GLY A 93 -17.08 22.88 43.73
CA GLY A 93 -17.09 21.92 42.64
C GLY A 93 -18.45 21.71 42.00
N VAL A 94 -18.41 21.19 40.78
CA VAL A 94 -19.57 20.84 39.95
C VAL A 94 -19.49 19.39 39.48
N LEU A 95 -20.65 18.78 39.25
CA LEU A 95 -20.79 17.56 38.46
C LEU A 95 -21.53 17.89 37.16
N VAL A 96 -20.97 17.46 36.04
CA VAL A 96 -21.56 17.62 34.70
C VAL A 96 -21.75 16.23 34.09
N PRO A 97 -22.90 15.93 33.43
CA PRO A 97 -23.11 14.62 32.82
C PRO A 97 -22.10 14.34 31.69
N LEU A 98 -21.56 13.13 31.63
CA LEU A 98 -20.62 12.71 30.58
C LEU A 98 -21.25 12.68 29.17
N SER A 99 -22.58 12.77 29.07
CA SER A 99 -23.31 12.87 27.80
C SER A 99 -23.03 14.15 27.00
N TYR A 100 -22.52 15.22 27.63
CA TYR A 100 -22.26 16.52 26.99
C TYR A 100 -20.90 16.61 26.25
N GLY A 101 -20.22 15.47 26.09
CA GLY A 101 -18.93 15.37 25.39
C GLY A 101 -17.81 14.85 26.29
N ARG A 102 -16.56 14.97 25.84
CA ARG A 102 -15.39 14.57 26.65
C ARG A 102 -15.36 15.40 27.93
N LEU A 103 -15.24 14.75 29.10
CA LEU A 103 -15.35 15.39 30.43
C LEU A 103 -16.65 16.19 30.65
N GLY A 104 -17.70 16.00 29.84
CA GLY A 104 -18.89 16.85 29.84
C GLY A 104 -18.59 18.33 29.54
N ARG A 105 -17.40 18.67 29.02
CA ARG A 105 -16.87 20.04 28.87
C ARG A 105 -16.78 20.81 30.20
N ALA A 106 -16.54 20.11 31.31
CA ALA A 106 -16.52 20.71 32.64
C ALA A 106 -15.49 21.85 32.78
N TRP A 107 -14.38 21.84 32.02
CA TRP A 107 -13.35 22.89 32.01
C TRP A 107 -13.91 24.29 31.74
N LEU A 108 -15.03 24.42 31.01
CA LEU A 108 -15.66 25.72 30.77
C LEU A 108 -16.14 26.38 32.08
N HIS A 109 -16.42 25.59 33.12
CA HIS A 109 -16.77 26.12 34.45
C HIS A 109 -15.55 26.53 35.28
N ALA A 110 -14.31 26.23 34.87
CA ALA A 110 -13.11 26.42 35.70
C ALA A 110 -12.95 27.88 36.17
N GLU A 111 -13.03 28.85 35.26
CA GLU A 111 -12.95 30.28 35.60
C GLU A 111 -14.01 30.69 36.63
N GLY A 112 -15.28 30.37 36.37
CA GLY A 112 -16.38 30.69 37.28
C GLY A 112 -16.26 30.01 38.64
N LEU A 113 -15.71 28.79 38.72
CA LEU A 113 -15.49 28.10 39.99
C LEU A 113 -14.32 28.68 40.78
N ARG A 114 -13.23 29.10 40.12
CA ARG A 114 -12.12 29.81 40.79
C ARG A 114 -12.60 31.13 41.38
N GLU A 115 -13.43 31.89 40.67
CA GLU A 115 -14.06 33.11 41.19
C GLU A 115 -14.94 32.82 42.42
N LEU A 116 -15.81 31.81 42.33
CA LEU A 116 -16.68 31.41 43.44
C LEU A 116 -15.88 30.93 44.66
N ALA A 117 -14.79 30.19 44.46
CA ALA A 117 -13.91 29.74 45.53
C ALA A 117 -13.19 30.92 46.19
N GLY A 118 -12.61 31.84 45.38
CA GLY A 118 -11.92 33.02 45.88
C GLY A 118 -12.84 34.00 46.64
N LEU A 119 -14.09 34.13 46.21
CA LEU A 119 -15.10 34.96 46.89
C LEU A 119 -15.65 34.30 48.17
N SER A 120 -15.77 32.97 48.17
CA SER A 120 -16.22 32.22 49.35
C SER A 120 -15.26 32.34 50.54
N LEU A 121 -13.97 32.58 50.29
CA LEU A 121 -12.97 32.85 51.33
C LEU A 121 -13.08 34.26 51.95
N LYS A 122 -13.60 35.25 51.23
CA LYS A 122 -13.63 36.68 51.67
C LYS A 122 -14.82 37.07 52.56
N GLY A 123 -15.83 36.21 52.68
CA GLY A 123 -16.88 36.30 53.72
C GLY A 123 -17.88 37.47 53.63
N SER A 124 -18.94 37.33 52.84
CA SER A 124 -20.35 37.75 53.06
C SER A 124 -21.07 37.67 51.70
N GLU A 125 -22.21 36.98 51.61
CA GLU A 125 -23.01 36.68 50.38
C GLU A 125 -22.56 35.51 49.46
N HIS A 126 -21.64 34.64 49.88
CA HIS A 126 -21.19 33.51 49.04
C HIS A 126 -22.29 32.48 48.73
N LEU A 127 -23.18 32.17 49.67
CA LEU A 127 -24.30 31.25 49.46
C LEU A 127 -25.29 31.77 48.40
N SER A 128 -25.54 33.08 48.37
CA SER A 128 -26.42 33.70 47.36
C SER A 128 -25.82 33.64 45.96
N ARG A 129 -24.49 33.72 45.84
CA ARG A 129 -23.78 33.60 44.57
C ARG A 129 -23.72 32.16 44.07
N LEU A 130 -23.51 31.18 44.95
CA LEU A 130 -23.63 29.76 44.63
C LEU A 130 -25.05 29.41 44.17
N GLU A 131 -26.07 29.92 44.87
CA GLU A 131 -27.47 29.74 44.47
C GLU A 131 -27.77 30.43 43.12
N GLY A 132 -27.21 31.62 42.87
CA GLY A 132 -27.31 32.31 41.58
C GLY A 132 -26.65 31.53 40.44
N TYR A 133 -25.49 30.92 40.68
CA TYR A 133 -24.80 30.07 39.71
C TYR A 133 -25.59 28.81 39.39
N TRP A 134 -26.13 28.13 40.42
CA TRP A 134 -27.02 26.99 40.26
C TRP A 134 -28.31 27.36 39.52
N GLN A 135 -28.92 28.52 39.80
CA GLN A 135 -30.11 28.96 39.10
C GLN A 135 -29.86 29.21 37.61
N LYS A 136 -28.66 29.65 37.25
CA LYS A 136 -28.26 29.94 35.86
C LYS A 136 -27.85 28.69 35.07
N HIS A 137 -27.14 27.76 35.71
CA HIS A 137 -26.51 26.62 35.02
C HIS A 137 -27.01 25.24 35.46
N GLY A 138 -27.81 25.13 36.52
CA GLY A 138 -28.32 23.85 37.02
C GLY A 138 -29.37 23.22 36.10
N LEU A 139 -29.31 21.90 35.96
CA LEU A 139 -30.21 21.10 35.13
C LEU A 139 -31.67 21.14 35.66
N ARG A 140 -32.65 21.48 34.82
CA ARG A 140 -34.09 21.53 35.19
C ARG A 140 -34.88 20.54 34.33
N THR A 141 -35.16 19.36 34.89
CA THR A 141 -35.91 18.20 34.33
C THR A 141 -36.70 18.37 33.01
N ALA A 142 -36.55 17.37 32.11
CA ALA A 142 -37.31 17.03 30.89
C ALA A 142 -37.47 18.07 29.76
N GLN A 143 -37.45 19.38 30.03
CA GLN A 143 -37.52 20.41 28.97
C GLN A 143 -36.15 20.70 28.31
N ASP A 144 -35.05 20.34 28.96
CA ASP A 144 -33.70 20.47 28.38
C ASP A 144 -33.36 19.32 27.40
N GLU A 145 -34.18 18.27 27.30
CA GLU A 145 -34.14 17.27 26.19
C GLU A 145 -34.46 17.89 24.81
N ILE A 146 -34.90 19.16 24.77
CA ILE A 146 -35.11 19.91 23.52
C ILE A 146 -33.89 20.80 23.20
N ARG A 147 -33.11 21.21 24.21
CA ARG A 147 -31.81 21.89 24.01
C ARG A 147 -30.67 20.93 23.68
N THR A 148 -30.78 19.67 24.09
CA THR A 148 -29.86 18.58 23.74
C THR A 148 -29.72 18.39 22.22
N ALA A 149 -30.73 18.74 21.42
CA ALA A 149 -30.64 18.71 19.95
C ALA A 149 -29.95 19.95 19.33
N ALA A 150 -29.82 21.05 20.07
CA ALA A 150 -29.23 22.30 19.58
C ALA A 150 -27.73 22.47 19.91
N LEU A 151 -27.19 21.61 20.80
CA LEU A 151 -25.76 21.52 21.13
C LEU A 151 -25.07 20.34 20.41
N GLU A 152 -25.81 19.57 19.61
CA GLU A 152 -25.22 18.64 18.63
C GLU A 152 -24.78 19.45 17.39
N GLU A 153 -23.60 20.07 17.45
CA GLU A 153 -22.67 20.47 16.35
C GLU A 153 -21.43 21.15 16.99
N PRO A 154 -20.24 21.16 16.36
CA PRO A 154 -19.02 20.69 17.00
C PRO A 154 -18.16 21.79 17.66
N SER A 155 -17.83 21.59 18.94
CA SER A 155 -16.53 22.02 19.48
C SER A 155 -15.77 20.80 20.06
N SER A 156 -15.64 19.81 19.18
CA SER A 156 -14.55 18.82 19.19
C SER A 156 -14.35 18.42 17.72
N PRO A 157 -13.15 18.57 17.16
CA PRO A 157 -12.90 18.44 15.71
C PRO A 157 -13.05 17.02 15.13
N LEU A 158 -13.71 16.10 15.82
CA LEU A 158 -13.49 14.67 15.61
C LEU A 158 -14.72 13.75 15.73
N VAL A 159 -15.94 14.26 15.56
CA VAL A 159 -17.12 13.38 15.45
C VAL A 159 -18.00 13.81 14.27
N THR A 160 -17.85 13.13 13.14
CA THR A 160 -18.82 13.17 12.04
C THR A 160 -19.82 12.01 12.23
N LYS A 161 -21.12 12.30 12.36
CA LYS A 161 -22.18 11.28 12.36
C LYS A 161 -22.45 10.80 10.92
N PRO A 162 -22.74 9.51 10.67
CA PRO A 162 -23.18 9.02 9.37
C PRO A 162 -24.65 9.38 9.17
N THR A 163 -24.96 10.22 8.17
CA THR A 163 -26.34 10.42 7.70
C THR A 163 -26.59 9.56 6.45
N GLY A 164 -27.78 8.94 6.39
CA GLY A 164 -28.16 7.89 5.45
C GLY A 164 -28.19 8.26 3.95
N PRO A 165 -28.61 7.31 3.09
CA PRO A 165 -28.03 7.13 1.76
C PRO A 165 -28.63 8.04 0.70
N LYS A 166 -27.78 8.59 -0.20
CA LYS A 166 -28.11 8.90 -1.62
C LYS A 166 -26.90 9.36 -2.43
N ASN A 167 -26.71 8.66 -3.56
CA ASN A 167 -26.13 9.08 -4.83
C ASN A 167 -24.70 9.68 -4.91
N THR A 168 -23.77 8.79 -5.26
CA THR A 168 -22.86 8.86 -6.42
C THR A 168 -22.42 10.25 -6.90
N LYS A 169 -21.22 10.64 -6.45
CA LYS A 169 -20.14 11.32 -7.19
C LYS A 169 -18.94 11.51 -6.25
N ARG A 170 -17.86 10.73 -6.42
CA ARG A 170 -16.55 10.91 -5.76
C ARG A 170 -15.50 10.60 -6.84
N ARG A 171 -14.68 11.51 -7.40
CA ARG A 171 -13.67 12.43 -6.83
C ARG A 171 -12.68 11.73 -5.89
N SER A 172 -11.49 11.47 -6.45
CA SER A 172 -10.15 11.34 -5.86
C SER A 172 -10.10 11.17 -4.33
N ARG A 173 -9.81 9.95 -3.87
CA ARG A 173 -9.57 9.60 -2.46
C ARG A 173 -8.08 9.31 -2.24
N ALA A 174 -7.30 10.37 -2.10
CA ALA A 174 -5.99 10.37 -1.41
C ALA A 174 -5.79 11.65 -0.59
N LEU A 175 -6.86 12.46 -0.41
CA LEU A 175 -6.80 13.81 0.14
C LEU A 175 -7.81 14.04 1.28
N SER A 176 -8.43 13.00 1.84
CA SER A 176 -9.54 13.16 2.79
C SER A 176 -9.24 12.87 4.26
N ASP A 177 -8.09 12.31 4.62
CA ASP A 177 -7.76 12.08 6.04
C ASP A 177 -7.13 13.30 6.73
N ALA A 178 -6.50 14.20 5.95
CA ALA A 178 -6.09 15.53 6.44
C ALA A 178 -7.20 16.59 6.29
N ALA A 179 -8.10 16.44 5.32
CA ALA A 179 -9.15 17.44 5.02
C ALA A 179 -10.36 17.40 5.96
N GLY A 180 -10.43 16.45 6.90
CA GLY A 180 -11.42 16.43 7.97
C GLY A 180 -11.18 17.46 9.09
N PHE A 181 -9.97 18.05 9.15
CA PHE A 181 -9.55 18.99 10.20
C PHE A 181 -9.80 20.46 9.84
N SER A 182 -10.93 20.78 9.20
CA SER A 182 -11.32 22.17 9.02
C SER A 182 -11.92 22.73 10.31
N VAL A 183 -11.06 23.23 11.20
CA VAL A 183 -11.46 24.13 12.29
C VAL A 183 -10.98 25.52 11.93
N ARG A 184 -11.80 26.23 11.15
CA ARG A 184 -11.84 27.68 11.29
C ARG A 184 -13.16 27.97 12.00
N GLU A 185 -13.08 28.29 13.30
CA GLU A 185 -13.84 29.41 13.91
C GLU A 185 -13.77 29.51 15.46
N HIS A 186 -13.17 28.59 16.23
CA HIS A 186 -13.09 28.73 17.70
C HIS A 186 -11.72 28.40 18.33
N VAL A 187 -11.16 29.38 19.05
CA VAL A 187 -10.00 29.24 19.94
C VAL A 187 -10.43 28.45 21.18
N LEU A 188 -9.65 27.45 21.60
CA LEU A 188 -9.94 26.67 22.82
C LEU A 188 -9.93 27.58 24.06
N SER A 189 -10.78 27.27 25.04
CA SER A 189 -10.73 27.90 26.36
C SER A 189 -9.34 27.72 26.99
N PRO A 190 -8.78 28.72 27.71
CA PRO A 190 -7.45 28.64 28.30
C PRO A 190 -7.30 27.49 29.33
N ASP A 191 -8.40 27.04 29.93
CA ASP A 191 -8.43 25.92 30.87
C ASP A 191 -8.65 24.56 30.21
N HIS A 192 -8.66 24.48 28.87
CA HIS A 192 -8.87 23.24 28.16
C HIS A 192 -7.64 22.31 28.31
N PRO A 193 -7.80 21.07 28.83
CA PRO A 193 -6.67 20.17 29.12
C PRO A 193 -5.75 19.90 27.91
N ALA A 194 -6.29 19.80 26.68
CA ALA A 194 -5.46 19.58 25.48
C ALA A 194 -4.33 20.60 25.26
N LEU A 195 -4.40 21.80 25.85
CA LEU A 195 -3.33 22.80 25.73
C LEU A 195 -2.03 22.38 26.46
N SER A 196 -2.06 21.32 27.28
CA SER A 196 -0.87 20.72 27.92
C SER A 196 -0.15 19.69 27.07
N MET A 197 -0.65 19.32 25.88
CA MET A 197 -0.02 18.30 25.04
C MET A 197 1.47 18.57 24.71
N PRO A 198 1.91 19.82 24.42
CA PRO A 198 3.33 20.12 24.28
C PRO A 198 4.10 19.89 25.59
N ASP A 199 3.54 20.33 26.73
CA ASP A 199 4.16 20.13 28.04
C ASP A 199 4.24 18.62 28.40
N PHE A 200 3.29 17.80 27.94
CA PHE A 200 3.31 16.35 28.07
C PHE A 200 4.51 15.75 27.33
N LEU A 201 4.74 16.17 26.08
CA LEU A 201 5.88 15.73 25.28
C LEU A 201 7.20 16.09 25.96
N ASP A 202 7.34 17.32 26.45
CA ASP A 202 8.55 17.80 27.14
C ASP A 202 8.77 17.13 28.50
N THR A 203 7.71 16.77 29.22
CA THR A 203 7.82 16.15 30.55
C THR A 203 8.20 14.68 30.48
N PHE A 204 7.64 13.94 29.53
CA PHE A 204 7.86 12.50 29.40
C PHE A 204 9.01 12.17 28.45
N GLY A 205 9.34 13.05 27.52
CA GLY A 205 10.41 12.83 26.56
C GLY A 205 10.19 11.56 25.73
N PRO A 206 11.24 10.73 25.52
CA PRO A 206 11.09 9.45 24.84
C PRO A 206 10.10 8.47 25.50
N LEU A 207 9.79 8.63 26.81
CA LEU A 207 8.85 7.76 27.53
C LEU A 207 7.39 7.94 27.07
N VAL A 208 7.09 8.95 26.26
CA VAL A 208 5.75 9.11 25.67
C VAL A 208 5.36 7.87 24.87
N PHE A 209 6.26 7.29 24.09
CA PHE A 209 5.95 6.14 23.24
C PHE A 209 5.63 4.84 24.00
N PRO A 210 6.41 4.41 25.01
CA PRO A 210 6.02 3.26 25.81
C PRO A 210 4.73 3.49 26.61
N LEU A 211 4.47 4.70 27.11
CA LEU A 211 3.21 5.04 27.78
C LEU A 211 2.02 5.02 26.83
N TYR A 212 2.19 5.57 25.63
CA TYR A 212 1.21 5.52 24.55
C TYR A 212 0.89 4.07 24.15
N ARG A 213 1.91 3.20 23.98
CA ARG A 213 1.70 1.77 23.72
C ARG A 213 0.97 1.08 24.87
N ALA A 214 1.31 1.37 26.13
CA ALA A 214 0.60 0.82 27.28
C ALA A 214 -0.87 1.25 27.32
N ALA A 215 -1.18 2.50 26.93
CA ALA A 215 -2.54 3.00 26.84
C ALA A 215 -3.32 2.40 25.67
N LEU A 216 -2.68 2.15 24.51
CA LEU A 216 -3.27 1.40 23.41
C LEU A 216 -3.63 -0.03 23.80
N LEU A 217 -2.77 -0.70 24.58
CA LEU A 217 -3.01 -2.04 25.15
C LEU A 217 -4.06 -2.07 26.28
N ARG A 218 -4.73 -0.94 26.54
CA ARG A 218 -5.76 -0.80 27.60
C ARG A 218 -5.25 -1.23 28.98
N LYS A 219 -3.97 -0.96 29.28
CA LYS A 219 -3.40 -1.16 30.61
C LYS A 219 -3.93 -0.13 31.60
N ARG A 220 -3.98 -0.49 32.88
CA ARG A 220 -4.34 0.40 33.99
C ARG A 220 -3.13 1.25 34.37
N ILE A 221 -3.17 2.54 34.02
CA ILE A 221 -2.04 3.46 34.19
C ILE A 221 -2.36 4.43 35.34
N LEU A 222 -1.49 4.46 36.35
CA LEU A 222 -1.60 5.35 37.50
C LEU A 222 -0.43 6.34 37.54
N LEU A 223 -0.73 7.64 37.49
CA LEU A 223 0.22 8.73 37.65
C LEU A 223 0.28 9.16 39.12
N LEU A 224 1.38 8.87 39.80
CA LEU A 224 1.68 9.37 41.14
C LEU A 224 2.40 10.70 41.02
N GLY A 225 1.76 11.78 41.49
CA GLY A 225 2.32 13.13 41.45
C GLY A 225 2.18 13.87 42.77
N SER A 226 2.80 15.04 42.84
CA SER A 226 2.60 16.01 43.93
C SER A 226 1.63 17.10 43.51
N THR A 227 1.04 17.79 44.48
CA THR A 227 0.26 19.02 44.20
C THR A 227 1.15 20.14 43.64
N PRO A 228 0.69 20.94 42.66
CA PRO A 228 -0.66 21.00 42.09
C PRO A 228 -1.07 19.79 41.24
N ILE A 229 -2.29 19.30 41.42
CA ILE A 229 -2.79 18.08 40.76
C ILE A 229 -3.33 18.36 39.36
N GLN A 230 -3.69 19.60 39.03
CA GLN A 230 -4.23 19.98 37.72
C GLN A 230 -3.38 19.43 36.57
N ARG A 231 -2.06 19.65 36.62
CA ARG A 231 -1.12 19.17 35.58
C ARG A 231 -1.17 17.66 35.38
N SER A 232 -1.30 16.89 36.46
CA SER A 232 -1.42 15.44 36.37
C SER A 232 -2.76 15.02 35.76
N CYS A 233 -3.85 15.75 36.05
CA CYS A 233 -5.14 15.54 35.42
C CYS A 233 -5.11 15.85 33.92
N ASP A 234 -4.41 16.91 33.53
CA ASP A 234 -4.28 17.29 32.11
C ASP A 234 -3.48 16.22 31.34
N PHE A 235 -2.42 15.67 31.92
CA PHE A 235 -1.68 14.54 31.32
C PHE A 235 -2.49 13.25 31.21
N VAL A 236 -3.39 12.98 32.17
CA VAL A 236 -4.36 11.88 32.06
C VAL A 236 -5.27 12.09 30.85
N TYR A 237 -5.71 13.33 30.60
CA TYR A 237 -6.48 13.68 29.42
C TYR A 237 -5.66 13.47 28.14
N ASP A 238 -4.45 14.02 28.06
CA ASP A 238 -3.59 13.96 26.87
C ASP A 238 -3.30 12.53 26.43
N LEU A 239 -2.91 11.66 27.36
CA LEU A 239 -2.64 10.25 27.07
C LEU A 239 -3.91 9.49 26.62
N SER A 240 -5.07 9.85 27.17
CA SER A 240 -6.36 9.31 26.69
C SER A 240 -6.70 9.79 25.28
N ILE A 241 -6.20 10.96 24.86
CA ILE A 241 -6.39 11.46 23.51
C ILE A 241 -5.47 10.75 22.52
N PHE A 242 -4.18 10.67 22.84
CA PHE A 242 -3.19 10.04 21.95
C PHE A 242 -3.47 8.55 21.70
N SER A 243 -4.09 7.84 22.66
CA SER A 243 -4.40 6.41 22.56
C SER A 243 -5.79 6.07 21.98
N ASN A 244 -6.47 7.05 21.38
CA ASN A 244 -7.72 6.81 20.67
C ASN A 244 -7.47 6.13 19.32
N VAL A 245 -8.31 5.14 18.99
CA VAL A 245 -8.27 4.52 17.67
C VAL A 245 -8.98 5.45 16.66
N PRO A 246 -8.34 5.85 15.55
CA PRO A 246 -8.96 6.70 14.54
C PRO A 246 -10.20 6.06 13.89
N SER A 247 -11.22 6.86 13.57
CA SER A 247 -12.50 6.38 13.03
C SER A 247 -12.37 5.62 11.70
N ALA A 248 -11.36 5.97 10.89
CA ALA A 248 -11.08 5.29 9.62
C ALA A 248 -10.82 3.78 9.79
N ILE A 249 -10.26 3.38 10.94
CA ILE A 249 -9.96 1.99 11.29
C ILE A 249 -11.09 1.39 12.14
N VAL A 250 -11.80 2.22 12.91
CA VAL A 250 -12.96 1.75 13.70
C VAL A 250 -14.05 1.17 12.80
N GLU A 251 -14.25 1.69 11.58
CA GLU A 251 -15.22 1.12 10.62
C GLU A 251 -14.82 -0.27 10.12
N SER A 252 -13.53 -0.63 10.18
CA SER A 252 -13.03 -1.96 9.78
C SER A 252 -12.88 -2.95 10.94
N ILE A 253 -12.99 -2.50 12.20
CA ILE A 253 -12.87 -3.34 13.40
C ILE A 253 -14.24 -3.48 14.09
N PRO A 254 -14.84 -4.68 14.18
CA PRO A 254 -16.06 -4.91 14.97
C PRO A 254 -15.71 -5.03 16.46
N ALA A 255 -15.25 -3.92 17.05
CA ALA A 255 -14.91 -3.85 18.46
C ALA A 255 -15.99 -3.13 19.28
N PRO A 256 -16.27 -3.55 20.53
CA PRO A 256 -17.09 -2.80 21.46
C PRO A 256 -16.53 -1.37 21.67
N GLN A 257 -17.42 -0.41 21.95
CA GLN A 257 -17.05 1.00 22.16
C GLN A 257 -15.96 1.19 23.23
N SER A 258 -15.86 0.27 24.20
CA SER A 258 -14.83 0.26 25.25
C SER A 258 -13.40 0.07 24.72
N LEU A 259 -13.22 -0.61 23.59
CA LEU A 259 -11.90 -0.78 22.96
C LEU A 259 -11.51 0.42 22.09
N GLN A 260 -12.44 1.32 21.76
CA GLN A 260 -12.15 2.51 20.95
C GLN A 260 -11.44 3.61 21.77
N ARG A 261 -11.69 3.68 23.08
CA ARG A 261 -11.23 4.78 23.95
C ARG A 261 -10.88 4.28 25.36
N VAL A 262 -9.72 4.68 25.87
CA VAL A 262 -9.38 4.46 27.29
C VAL A 262 -10.19 5.41 28.17
N ARG A 263 -10.67 4.92 29.32
CA ARG A 263 -11.43 5.75 30.27
C ARG A 263 -10.48 6.55 31.19
N PRO A 264 -10.49 7.90 31.15
CA PRO A 264 -9.77 8.71 32.13
C PRO A 264 -10.60 8.83 33.43
N LEU A 265 -10.03 8.41 34.55
CA LEU A 265 -10.65 8.55 35.88
C LEU A 265 -10.21 9.84 36.60
N PHE A 266 -9.11 10.45 36.15
CA PHE A 266 -8.46 11.63 36.74
C PHE A 266 -8.03 11.37 38.19
N ASN A 267 -8.28 12.30 39.12
CA ASN A 267 -7.87 12.15 40.50
C ASN A 267 -8.61 10.99 41.18
N VAL A 268 -7.85 10.03 41.71
CA VAL A 268 -8.34 8.92 42.54
C VAL A 268 -7.62 8.90 43.88
N GLY A 269 -8.37 8.66 44.95
CA GLY A 269 -7.84 8.63 46.32
C GLY A 269 -8.00 7.27 47.00
N ILE A 270 -7.62 7.19 48.27
CA ILE A 270 -7.77 5.97 49.10
C ILE A 270 -9.22 5.47 49.17
N HIS A 271 -10.19 6.38 49.05
CA HIS A 271 -11.62 6.06 49.07
C HIS A 271 -12.09 5.32 47.81
N ASP A 272 -11.37 5.44 46.69
CA ASP A 272 -11.73 4.81 45.42
C ASP A 272 -11.19 3.37 45.30
N ILE A 273 -10.39 2.90 46.26
CA ILE A 273 -9.72 1.59 46.17
C ILE A 273 -10.71 0.44 46.00
N ALA A 274 -11.87 0.49 46.66
CA ALA A 274 -12.91 -0.55 46.51
C ALA A 274 -13.52 -0.56 45.09
N GLU A 275 -13.70 0.62 44.49
CA GLU A 275 -14.20 0.75 43.11
C GLU A 275 -13.15 0.26 42.11
N LEU A 276 -11.88 0.64 42.32
CA LEU A 276 -10.74 0.20 41.51
C LEU A 276 -10.51 -1.31 41.62
N SER A 277 -10.75 -1.91 42.79
CA SER A 277 -10.65 -3.37 42.98
C SER A 277 -11.83 -4.13 42.40
N ASN A 278 -13.06 -3.59 42.47
CA ASN A 278 -14.24 -4.26 41.90
C ASN A 278 -14.21 -4.30 40.38
N LYS A 279 -13.54 -3.32 39.75
CA LYS A 279 -13.20 -3.34 38.32
C LYS A 279 -12.23 -4.47 37.93
N LYS A 280 -11.72 -5.28 38.88
CA LYS A 280 -11.06 -6.58 38.61
C LYS A 280 -12.04 -7.73 38.28
N SER A 281 -13.33 -7.60 38.64
CA SER A 281 -14.23 -8.76 38.85
C SER A 281 -15.39 -8.92 37.85
N GLY A 282 -15.26 -8.35 36.65
CA GLY A 282 -16.04 -8.76 35.48
C GLY A 282 -15.08 -9.39 34.49
N ASP A 283 -15.45 -10.55 33.93
CA ASP A 283 -14.67 -11.44 33.06
C ASP A 283 -13.48 -10.82 32.33
N SER A 284 -12.39 -11.59 32.21
CA SER A 284 -11.22 -11.30 31.37
C SER A 284 -11.54 -10.95 29.91
N GLU A 285 -12.81 -11.08 29.49
CA GLU A 285 -13.40 -10.63 28.23
C GLU A 285 -13.80 -9.13 28.18
N SER A 286 -13.82 -8.40 29.30
CA SER A 286 -14.36 -7.03 29.35
C SER A 286 -13.38 -5.90 29.00
N GLY A 287 -12.05 -6.12 28.98
CA GLY A 287 -11.06 -5.24 28.34
C GLY A 287 -10.98 -3.76 28.78
N GLU A 288 -11.63 -3.35 29.88
CA GLU A 288 -11.74 -1.93 30.26
C GLU A 288 -10.51 -1.41 31.03
N GLY A 289 -9.50 -0.96 30.29
CA GLY A 289 -8.37 -0.17 30.81
C GLY A 289 -8.77 1.24 31.26
N TRP A 290 -8.00 1.82 32.19
CA TRP A 290 -8.19 3.20 32.66
C TRP A 290 -6.88 3.94 32.92
N ILE A 291 -6.94 5.28 32.87
CA ILE A 291 -5.82 6.18 33.20
C ILE A 291 -6.26 7.09 34.36
N ALA A 292 -5.48 7.17 35.42
CA ALA A 292 -5.78 7.98 36.60
C ALA A 292 -4.53 8.65 37.17
N CYS A 293 -4.71 9.66 38.01
CA CYS A 293 -3.65 10.30 38.78
C CYS A 293 -3.99 10.31 40.27
N THR A 294 -2.98 10.37 41.13
CA THR A 294 -3.16 10.41 42.58
C THR A 294 -2.00 11.15 43.26
N THR A 295 -2.28 11.74 44.42
CA THR A 295 -1.28 12.27 45.35
C THR A 295 -1.04 11.35 46.54
N ASP A 296 -1.78 10.24 46.63
CA ASP A 296 -1.71 9.29 47.74
C ASP A 296 -0.70 8.19 47.44
N ASP A 297 0.49 8.28 48.05
CA ASP A 297 1.56 7.28 47.93
C ASP A 297 1.11 5.85 48.29
N ILE A 298 0.06 5.71 49.10
CA ILE A 298 -0.50 4.40 49.51
C ILE A 298 -0.96 3.60 48.29
N LEU A 299 -1.51 4.24 47.24
CA LEU A 299 -1.94 3.51 46.05
C LEU A 299 -0.76 2.86 45.32
N SER A 300 0.44 3.46 45.36
CA SER A 300 1.64 2.89 44.76
C SER A 300 2.08 1.56 45.40
N THR A 301 1.74 1.35 46.68
CA THR A 301 2.06 0.10 47.39
C THR A 301 1.15 -1.07 46.98
N LYS A 302 -0.04 -0.76 46.47
CA LYS A 302 -1.03 -1.74 46.03
C LYS A 302 -0.86 -2.04 44.53
N ARG A 303 0.22 -2.77 44.21
CA ARG A 303 0.61 -3.18 42.86
C ARG A 303 -0.49 -3.90 42.06
N GLU A 304 -1.52 -4.38 42.74
CA GLU A 304 -2.65 -5.07 42.14
C GLU A 304 -3.71 -4.14 41.50
N LEU A 305 -3.65 -2.83 41.81
CA LEU A 305 -4.59 -1.85 41.29
C LEU A 305 -4.23 -1.36 39.89
N PHE A 306 -2.94 -1.33 39.55
CA PHE A 306 -2.43 -0.78 38.29
C PHE A 306 -1.49 -1.78 37.59
N ASP A 307 -1.34 -1.64 36.29
CA ASP A 307 -0.36 -2.40 35.49
C ASP A 307 0.90 -1.55 35.25
N VAL A 308 0.74 -0.23 35.16
CA VAL A 308 1.83 0.74 34.98
C VAL A 308 1.69 1.87 36.00
N LEU A 309 2.77 2.12 36.74
CA LEU A 309 2.92 3.25 37.66
C LEU A 309 3.90 4.26 37.08
N VAL A 310 3.46 5.51 36.99
CA VAL A 310 4.25 6.64 36.56
C VAL A 310 4.51 7.52 37.78
N GLN A 311 5.75 7.58 38.25
CA GLN A 311 6.15 8.47 39.33
C GLN A 311 6.64 9.79 38.74
N MET A 312 5.88 10.85 38.96
CA MET A 312 6.21 12.19 38.51
C MET A 312 7.35 12.77 39.36
N PRO A 313 8.32 13.46 38.75
CA PRO A 313 9.43 14.06 39.45
C PRO A 313 8.99 15.32 40.20
N THR A 314 9.55 15.54 41.39
CA THR A 314 9.32 16.78 42.16
C THR A 314 10.14 17.96 41.64
N GLN A 315 11.14 17.71 40.79
CA GLN A 315 11.99 18.70 40.13
C GLN A 315 11.73 18.66 38.63
N THR A 316 11.67 19.84 37.99
CA THR A 316 11.38 19.97 36.55
C THR A 316 12.46 19.42 35.63
N ASN A 317 13.69 19.23 36.12
CA ASN A 317 14.85 18.81 35.32
C ASN A 317 15.12 17.30 35.41
N LYS A 318 14.16 16.51 35.87
CA LYS A 318 14.28 15.05 35.96
C LYS A 318 13.17 14.39 35.17
N TRP A 319 13.47 13.23 34.60
CA TRP A 319 12.47 12.45 33.91
C TRP A 319 11.57 11.67 34.90
N PRO A 320 10.29 11.44 34.55
CA PRO A 320 9.40 10.54 35.28
C PRO A 320 9.97 9.11 35.33
N LYS A 321 9.69 8.39 36.42
CA LYS A 321 10.03 6.97 36.53
C LYS A 321 8.80 6.13 36.21
N VAL A 322 8.89 5.33 35.16
CA VAL A 322 7.82 4.40 34.76
C VAL A 322 8.20 2.99 35.19
N THR A 323 7.31 2.34 35.93
CA THR A 323 7.48 0.97 36.44
C THR A 323 6.24 0.13 36.20
N THR A 324 6.41 -1.15 35.91
CA THR A 324 5.31 -2.12 35.82
C THR A 324 4.85 -2.56 37.22
N SER A 325 3.70 -3.24 37.29
CA SER A 325 3.21 -3.91 38.51
C SER A 325 4.27 -4.82 39.17
N ASP A 326 5.13 -5.44 38.36
CA ASP A 326 6.14 -6.39 38.81
C ASP A 326 7.37 -5.66 39.41
N GLY A 327 7.45 -4.35 39.21
CA GLY A 327 8.54 -3.49 39.65
C GLY A 327 9.68 -3.40 38.64
N SER A 328 9.53 -3.95 37.42
CA SER A 328 10.47 -3.71 36.34
C SER A 328 10.35 -2.28 35.82
N ARG A 329 11.49 -1.69 35.48
CA ARG A 329 11.53 -0.33 34.95
C ARG A 329 11.22 -0.36 33.45
N MET A 330 10.32 0.51 33.02
CA MET A 330 9.98 0.68 31.60
C MET A 330 10.84 1.82 31.04
N LEU A 331 11.65 1.52 30.03
CA LEU A 331 12.49 2.48 29.31
C LEU A 331 11.99 2.63 27.87
N ALA A 332 12.32 3.76 27.26
CA ALA A 332 12.12 3.98 25.83
C ALA A 332 13.16 3.19 25.04
N THR A 333 12.77 2.69 23.87
CA THR A 333 13.69 2.01 22.97
C THR A 333 14.59 3.00 22.25
N GLN A 334 15.69 2.52 21.64
CA GLN A 334 16.53 3.39 20.82
C GLN A 334 15.77 3.95 19.59
N ARG A 335 14.74 3.23 19.12
CA ARG A 335 13.82 3.69 18.06
C ARG A 335 12.90 4.80 18.57
N ASP A 336 12.36 4.67 19.78
CA ASP A 336 11.51 5.69 20.40
C ASP A 336 12.26 7.02 20.58
N LEU A 337 13.55 6.95 20.94
CA LEU A 337 14.40 8.15 21.05
C LEU A 337 14.61 8.83 19.69
N ARG A 338 14.94 8.06 18.63
CA ARG A 338 15.11 8.61 17.27
C ARG A 338 13.83 9.33 16.82
N ARG A 339 12.69 8.66 17.01
CA ARG A 339 11.37 9.20 16.70
C ARG A 339 11.03 10.46 17.50
N TYR A 340 11.32 10.48 18.80
CA TYR A 340 11.17 11.66 19.65
C TYR A 340 11.98 12.86 19.14
N ASN A 341 13.25 12.62 18.79
CA ASN A 341 14.13 13.67 18.29
C ASN A 341 13.67 14.20 16.93
N ALA A 342 13.19 13.33 16.03
CA ALA A 342 12.62 13.72 14.74
C ALA A 342 11.37 14.61 14.93
N LEU A 343 10.43 14.18 15.78
CA LEU A 343 9.23 14.95 16.11
C LEU A 343 9.60 16.33 16.70
N ARG A 344 10.53 16.37 17.66
CA ARG A 344 10.97 17.61 18.30
C ARG A 344 11.64 18.57 17.32
N LYS A 345 12.52 18.04 16.45
CA LYS A 345 13.17 18.83 15.40
C LYS A 345 12.14 19.50 14.50
N GLU A 346 11.08 18.78 14.15
CA GLU A 346 10.05 19.28 13.25
C GLU A 346 9.13 20.31 13.93
N LEU A 347 8.78 20.13 15.20
CA LEU A 347 8.05 21.13 15.98
C LEU A 347 8.84 22.45 16.11
N ILE A 348 10.15 22.37 16.38
CA ILE A 348 11.04 23.55 16.42
C ILE A 348 11.11 24.22 15.04
N ARG A 349 11.15 23.44 13.95
CA ARG A 349 11.13 23.98 12.59
C ARG A 349 9.86 24.79 12.32
N LEU A 350 8.70 24.28 12.75
CA LEU A 350 7.40 24.96 12.60
C LEU A 350 7.31 26.25 13.42
N GLU A 351 7.77 26.25 14.66
CA GLU A 351 7.85 27.47 15.48
C GLU A 351 8.69 28.56 14.80
N ARG A 352 9.81 28.18 14.18
CA ARG A 352 10.69 29.14 13.46
C ARG A 352 10.06 29.70 12.18
N ILE A 353 9.41 28.86 11.37
CA ILE A 353 8.74 29.31 10.15
C ILE A 353 7.67 30.35 10.51
N ARG A 354 6.88 30.06 11.55
CA ARG A 354 5.86 30.98 12.05
C ARG A 354 6.46 32.28 12.58
N ASN A 355 7.54 32.21 13.36
CA ASN A 355 8.21 33.40 13.88
C ASN A 355 8.75 34.28 12.75
N ARG A 356 9.28 33.69 11.66
CA ARG A 356 9.66 34.45 10.45
C ARG A 356 8.45 35.10 9.77
N GLU A 357 7.33 34.38 9.63
CA GLU A 357 6.11 34.94 9.02
C GLU A 357 5.51 36.10 9.82
N ALA A 358 5.61 36.06 11.15
CA ALA A 358 5.22 37.17 12.03
C ALA A 358 6.16 38.38 11.87
N GLU A 359 7.47 38.14 11.70
CA GLU A 359 8.47 39.20 11.51
C GLU A 359 8.29 39.97 10.19
N TYR A 360 7.78 39.32 9.13
CA TYR A 360 7.45 39.96 7.85
C TYR A 360 6.15 40.79 7.88
N GLN A 361 5.28 40.62 8.89
CA GLN A 361 4.01 41.35 8.98
C GLN A 361 4.10 42.71 9.71
N ASP A 362 5.18 42.97 10.46
CA ASP A 362 5.30 44.15 11.33
C ASP A 362 6.19 45.31 10.80
N GLU A 363 6.74 45.22 9.59
CA GLU A 363 7.52 46.32 8.95
C GLU A 363 6.73 47.00 7.81
N PRO A 364 6.14 48.19 8.02
CA PRO A 364 5.75 49.07 6.93
C PRO A 364 6.89 50.09 6.68
N SER A 365 7.84 49.77 5.82
CA SER A 365 8.90 50.72 5.45
C SER A 365 9.16 50.80 3.94
N GLU A 366 9.24 52.05 3.47
CA GLU A 366 9.12 52.55 2.10
C GLU A 366 10.37 52.35 1.21
N GLU A 367 11.03 51.19 1.22
CA GLU A 367 12.31 51.03 0.47
C GLU A 367 12.27 50.05 -0.72
N ALA A 368 11.08 49.85 -1.32
CA ALA A 368 10.95 49.13 -2.58
C ALA A 368 11.25 49.99 -3.82
N THR A 369 12.31 50.80 -3.82
CA THR A 369 12.87 51.39 -5.05
C THR A 369 14.37 51.68 -4.89
N THR A 370 15.22 50.65 -4.96
CA THR A 370 16.54 50.66 -5.62
C THR A 370 17.37 49.45 -5.19
N SER A 371 17.41 48.42 -6.03
CA SER A 371 18.65 47.79 -6.49
C SER A 371 18.32 46.52 -7.27
N SER A 372 18.63 46.60 -8.55
CA SER A 372 18.83 45.44 -9.41
C SER A 372 20.11 44.74 -9.00
N ASP A 373 20.20 43.45 -9.32
CA ASP A 373 21.44 42.70 -9.54
C ASP A 373 22.12 42.10 -8.29
N THR A 374 21.82 40.84 -7.99
CA THR A 374 22.79 39.73 -8.07
C THR A 374 22.12 38.40 -7.72
N LEU A 375 22.14 37.48 -8.68
CA LEU A 375 21.89 36.06 -8.48
C LEU A 375 23.07 35.48 -7.70
N HIS A 376 22.84 34.98 -6.49
CA HIS A 376 23.72 33.99 -5.86
C HIS A 376 22.94 32.67 -5.71
N PRO A 377 23.38 31.58 -6.33
CA PRO A 377 22.86 30.25 -6.04
C PRO A 377 23.30 29.82 -4.62
N PRO A 378 22.51 28.99 -3.89
CA PRO A 378 23.02 28.34 -2.69
C PRO A 378 24.19 27.45 -3.11
N GLN A 379 25.33 27.62 -2.45
CA GLN A 379 26.54 26.85 -2.71
C GLN A 379 26.34 25.40 -2.30
N ASP A 380 26.63 24.50 -3.24
CA ASP A 380 27.05 23.13 -2.98
C ASP A 380 28.22 23.14 -1.98
N ASP A 381 28.11 22.35 -0.92
CA ASP A 381 29.20 22.08 0.02
C ASP A 381 29.45 20.56 0.10
N ASP A 382 29.54 19.92 -1.06
CA ASP A 382 30.22 18.63 -1.23
C ASP A 382 31.67 18.92 -1.65
N THR A 383 32.59 18.98 -0.67
CA THR A 383 33.98 18.53 -0.79
C THR A 383 34.77 18.82 0.49
N ASN A 384 34.89 17.84 1.38
CA ASN A 384 36.04 17.74 2.28
C ASN A 384 36.55 16.29 2.31
N PRO A 385 37.81 16.02 1.89
CA PRO A 385 38.38 14.69 1.93
C PRO A 385 39.00 14.37 3.29
N LEU A 386 38.68 13.16 3.79
CA LEU A 386 39.50 12.21 4.55
C LEU A 386 40.29 12.67 5.79
N LEU A 387 40.03 11.92 6.89
CA LEU A 387 40.73 11.78 8.17
C LEU A 387 40.35 12.75 9.30
N HIS A 388 39.27 12.42 10.02
CA HIS A 388 39.17 12.73 11.44
C HIS A 388 38.77 11.51 12.28
N SER A 389 39.42 11.44 13.45
CA SER A 389 39.66 10.27 14.28
C SER A 389 38.48 9.84 15.16
N ILE A 390 38.43 8.52 15.41
CA ILE A 390 37.52 7.60 16.11
C ILE A 390 37.07 8.00 17.56
N THR A 391 36.94 9.28 17.94
CA THR A 391 36.50 9.65 19.32
C THR A 391 35.69 10.94 19.45
N SER A 392 35.01 11.40 18.40
CA SER A 392 34.17 12.61 18.48
C SER A 392 32.78 12.37 17.88
N LEU A 393 31.95 11.60 18.59
CA LEU A 393 30.51 11.50 18.37
C LEU A 393 29.82 12.69 19.08
N MET A 394 29.79 13.84 18.42
CA MET A 394 28.81 14.91 18.63
C MET A 394 28.78 15.69 17.31
N PRO A 395 27.62 15.86 16.65
CA PRO A 395 27.53 16.86 15.59
C PRO A 395 27.85 18.23 16.21
N GLU A 396 28.76 18.99 15.61
CA GLU A 396 28.85 20.42 15.89
C GLU A 396 27.43 21.00 15.78
N PRO A 397 26.94 21.74 16.79
CA PRO A 397 25.57 22.21 16.81
C PRO A 397 25.41 23.22 15.67
N SER A 398 24.86 22.77 14.55
CA SER A 398 24.18 23.70 13.66
C SER A 398 23.11 24.39 14.50
N GLU A 399 22.85 25.68 14.26
CA GLU A 399 21.79 26.43 14.95
C GLU A 399 20.38 25.80 14.81
N THR A 400 20.26 24.67 14.11
CA THR A 400 19.06 23.92 13.74
C THR A 400 18.90 22.57 14.47
N SER A 401 19.86 22.09 15.27
CA SER A 401 19.70 20.83 16.02
C SER A 401 19.05 21.06 17.40
N PRO A 402 18.06 20.25 17.82
CA PRO A 402 17.54 20.30 19.18
C PRO A 402 18.67 20.01 20.18
N PRO A 403 18.72 20.70 21.34
CA PRO A 403 19.73 20.39 22.36
C PRO A 403 19.59 18.92 22.79
N PRO A 404 20.71 18.21 23.01
CA PRO A 404 20.69 16.80 23.38
C PRO A 404 19.83 16.57 24.62
N VAL A 405 19.15 15.41 24.66
CA VAL A 405 18.29 15.02 25.78
C VAL A 405 19.18 14.86 27.02
N GLU A 406 19.09 15.80 27.96
CA GLU A 406 19.86 15.72 29.21
C GLU A 406 19.47 14.44 29.97
N ASN A 407 20.45 13.68 30.45
CA ASN A 407 20.26 12.41 31.16
C ASN A 407 19.51 11.32 30.36
N GLU A 408 19.69 11.25 29.04
CA GLU A 408 19.09 10.24 28.14
C GLU A 408 19.22 8.80 28.66
N ALA A 409 20.39 8.43 29.20
CA ALA A 409 20.66 7.10 29.75
C ALA A 409 19.75 6.72 30.94
N GLU A 410 19.07 7.68 31.55
CA GLU A 410 18.07 7.37 32.57
C GLU A 410 16.77 6.88 31.95
N VAL A 411 16.40 7.27 30.73
CA VAL A 411 15.06 6.98 30.16
C VAL A 411 15.08 6.08 28.95
N VAL A 412 16.22 5.93 28.28
CA VAL A 412 16.39 5.08 27.10
C VAL A 412 17.19 3.83 27.48
N GLU A 413 16.85 2.71 26.87
CA GLU A 413 17.66 1.49 26.96
C GLU A 413 19.06 1.71 26.34
N PRO A 414 20.12 1.04 26.86
CA PRO A 414 21.42 1.11 26.22
C PRO A 414 21.39 0.42 24.86
N ALA A 415 22.04 1.00 23.84
CA ALA A 415 22.21 0.36 22.55
C ALA A 415 22.90 -1.02 22.73
N SER A 416 22.38 -2.03 22.04
CA SER A 416 22.93 -3.39 22.16
C SER A 416 24.34 -3.45 21.57
N TRP A 417 25.21 -4.29 22.15
CA TRP A 417 26.56 -4.51 21.60
C TRP A 417 26.52 -4.99 20.14
N ALA A 418 25.51 -5.79 19.78
CA ALA A 418 25.30 -6.22 18.41
C ALA A 418 24.97 -5.04 17.48
N SER A 419 24.08 -4.13 17.91
CA SER A 419 23.75 -2.91 17.15
C SER A 419 24.97 -2.00 17.00
N ILE A 420 25.75 -1.80 18.07
CA ILE A 420 26.97 -0.98 18.02
C ILE A 420 28.02 -1.61 17.10
N ALA A 421 28.24 -2.93 17.21
CA ALA A 421 29.20 -3.65 16.37
C ALA A 421 28.77 -3.65 14.91
N TYR A 422 27.49 -3.92 14.62
CA TYR A 422 26.93 -3.90 13.28
C TYR A 422 26.97 -2.50 12.67
N GLY A 423 26.55 -1.46 13.41
CA GLY A 423 26.66 -0.07 12.97
C GLY A 423 28.10 0.36 12.72
N SER A 424 29.04 -0.07 13.56
CA SER A 424 30.47 0.18 13.34
C SER A 424 30.99 -0.54 12.09
N PHE A 425 30.64 -1.83 11.91
CA PHE A 425 31.04 -2.64 10.77
C PHE A 425 30.47 -2.09 9.47
N LEU A 426 29.19 -1.73 9.45
CA LEU A 426 28.54 -1.08 8.32
C LEU A 426 29.20 0.24 7.99
N TRP A 427 29.49 1.08 9.00
CA TRP A 427 30.21 2.33 8.78
C TRP A 427 31.59 2.11 8.15
N TRP A 428 32.32 1.07 8.56
CA TRP A 428 33.57 0.66 7.92
C TRP A 428 33.36 0.11 6.51
N ALA A 429 32.32 -0.67 6.28
CA ALA A 429 31.97 -1.26 4.99
C ALA A 429 31.46 -0.22 3.98
N SER A 430 30.78 0.82 4.46
CA SER A 430 30.23 1.94 3.68
C SER A 430 31.20 3.12 3.55
N ALA A 431 32.44 2.99 4.05
CA ALA A 431 33.44 4.05 4.06
C ALA A 431 32.95 5.39 4.66
N GLY A 432 31.99 5.33 5.59
CA GLY A 432 31.43 6.49 6.27
C GLY A 432 30.10 7.01 5.71
N GLU A 433 29.51 6.38 4.70
CA GLU A 433 28.13 6.67 4.26
C GLU A 433 27.10 6.10 5.25
N ARG A 434 25.98 6.81 5.45
CA ARG A 434 24.88 6.38 6.34
C ARG A 434 24.19 5.13 5.78
N SER A 435 23.64 4.29 6.66
CA SER A 435 23.01 3.03 6.30
C SER A 435 21.60 3.25 5.73
N MET A 436 21.30 2.62 4.58
CA MET A 436 19.99 2.74 3.90
C MET A 436 18.79 2.31 4.76
N ALA A 437 18.96 1.30 5.64
CA ALA A 437 17.88 0.86 6.54
C ALA A 437 17.56 1.91 7.64
N GLU A 438 18.57 2.66 8.10
CA GLU A 438 18.32 3.79 9.02
C GLU A 438 17.66 4.95 8.28
N ASP A 439 17.96 5.14 7.00
CA ASP A 439 17.35 6.16 6.16
C ASP A 439 15.88 5.81 5.82
N GLU A 440 15.56 4.55 5.51
CA GLU A 440 14.17 4.08 5.31
C GLU A 440 13.29 4.31 6.55
N GLU A 441 13.77 3.94 7.74
CA GLU A 441 13.04 4.18 8.99
C GLU A 441 12.82 5.68 9.25
N VAL A 442 13.82 6.50 8.92
CA VAL A 442 13.74 7.97 9.08
C VAL A 442 12.79 8.58 8.06
N ILE A 443 12.78 8.09 6.82
CA ILE A 443 11.86 8.52 5.76
C ILE A 443 10.41 8.14 6.13
N GLN A 444 10.20 6.91 6.63
CA GLN A 444 8.89 6.46 7.09
C GLN A 444 8.38 7.30 8.27
N ASP A 445 9.22 7.53 9.30
CA ASP A 445 8.85 8.38 10.43
C ASP A 445 8.66 9.86 10.00
N ALA A 446 9.36 10.34 8.96
CA ALA A 446 9.17 11.68 8.38
C ALA A 446 7.84 11.81 7.61
N SER A 447 7.38 10.75 6.94
CA SER A 447 6.08 10.73 6.24
C SER A 447 4.90 10.98 7.18
N LEU A 448 5.03 10.62 8.47
CA LEU A 448 4.03 10.89 9.50
C LEU A 448 3.76 12.41 9.65
N MET A 449 4.72 13.26 9.27
CA MET A 449 4.69 14.73 9.44
C MET A 449 4.45 15.52 8.14
N GLU A 450 4.68 14.94 6.96
CA GLU A 450 4.80 15.65 5.66
C GLU A 450 3.57 16.49 5.29
N ASP A 451 2.37 15.94 5.48
CA ASP A 451 1.10 16.62 5.13
C ASP A 451 0.53 17.57 6.20
N LEU A 452 1.08 17.58 7.42
CA LEU A 452 0.55 18.42 8.52
C LEU A 452 0.94 19.90 8.38
N VAL A 453 1.95 20.18 7.55
CA VAL A 453 2.56 21.50 7.37
C VAL A 453 1.82 22.33 6.31
N TYR A 454 1.17 21.70 5.33
CA TYR A 454 0.53 22.40 4.21
C TYR A 454 -0.92 22.82 4.50
N SER A 455 -1.61 22.16 5.44
CA SER A 455 -3.02 22.43 5.77
C SER A 455 -3.27 23.72 6.55
N THR A 456 -2.24 24.36 7.12
CA THR A 456 -2.37 25.59 7.92
C THR A 456 -2.08 26.86 7.11
N SER A 457 -1.54 26.75 5.89
CA SER A 457 -1.31 27.89 5.01
C SER A 457 -2.61 28.32 4.30
N THR A 458 -2.91 29.63 4.33
CA THR A 458 -4.09 30.23 3.70
C THR A 458 -4.21 29.84 2.22
N PRO A 459 -5.41 29.49 1.69
CA PRO A 459 -5.57 29.20 0.27
C PRO A 459 -5.40 30.50 -0.53
N THR A 460 -4.24 30.70 -1.13
CA THR A 460 -4.07 31.66 -2.21
C THR A 460 -4.78 31.11 -3.44
N THR A 461 -5.68 31.93 -4.00
CA THR A 461 -6.48 31.60 -5.19
C THR A 461 -5.63 31.03 -6.34
N PRO A 462 -6.08 29.98 -7.04
CA PRO A 462 -5.28 29.35 -8.09
C PRO A 462 -5.04 30.32 -9.26
N ARG A 463 -3.76 30.61 -9.55
CA ARG A 463 -3.32 31.26 -10.78
C ARG A 463 -3.54 30.31 -11.95
N THR A 464 -4.47 30.67 -12.84
CA THR A 464 -4.62 30.05 -14.17
C THR A 464 -3.34 30.22 -15.01
N PRO A 465 -2.92 29.19 -15.79
CA PRO A 465 -1.77 29.28 -16.69
C PRO A 465 -2.08 30.11 -17.96
N PRO A 466 -1.04 30.67 -18.63
CA PRO A 466 -1.24 31.60 -19.74
C PRO A 466 -1.52 30.84 -21.04
N GLY A 467 -2.69 31.07 -21.63
CA GLY A 467 -3.10 30.50 -22.92
C GLY A 467 -3.54 31.58 -23.91
N LEU A 468 -2.97 31.49 -25.11
CA LEU A 468 -2.99 32.46 -26.19
C LEU A 468 -4.37 32.90 -26.72
N LEU A 469 -4.36 34.17 -27.14
CA LEU A 469 -5.21 34.85 -28.12
C LEU A 469 -5.99 33.97 -29.13
N LYS A 470 -7.32 34.14 -29.18
CA LYS A 470 -8.07 34.03 -30.44
C LYS A 470 -9.21 35.05 -30.53
N ARG A 471 -9.07 35.94 -31.52
CA ARG A 471 -10.03 36.97 -31.97
C ARG A 471 -11.37 36.36 -32.38
N ARG A 472 -12.49 37.04 -32.03
CA ARG A 472 -13.45 37.75 -32.93
C ARG A 472 -14.76 38.05 -32.18
N SER A 473 -15.06 39.34 -31.95
CA SER A 473 -16.20 40.13 -32.50
C SER A 473 -17.59 39.49 -32.28
N SER A 474 -18.61 40.11 -31.69
CA SER A 474 -19.00 41.53 -31.63
C SER A 474 -20.26 41.72 -30.76
N SER A 475 -20.47 42.97 -30.31
CA SER A 475 -21.78 43.64 -30.10
C SER A 475 -22.56 43.41 -28.79
N GLY A 476 -22.58 44.45 -27.94
CA GLY A 476 -23.87 45.11 -27.64
C GLY A 476 -24.29 45.32 -26.17
N ARG A 477 -24.00 46.53 -25.64
CA ARG A 477 -24.79 47.33 -24.67
C ARG A 477 -24.95 46.87 -23.19
N GLY A 478 -24.39 47.70 -22.29
CA GLY A 478 -25.21 48.39 -21.28
C GLY A 478 -24.77 48.43 -19.80
N LYS A 479 -24.10 49.53 -19.40
CA LYS A 479 -24.31 50.34 -18.16
C LYS A 479 -24.31 49.66 -16.76
N LYS A 480 -23.32 50.01 -15.91
CA LYS A 480 -23.41 50.80 -14.63
C LYS A 480 -22.16 50.56 -13.76
N ARG A 481 -21.38 51.62 -13.50
CA ARG A 481 -21.35 52.47 -12.28
C ARG A 481 -20.71 51.79 -11.06
N SER A 482 -19.54 52.31 -10.74
CA SER A 482 -18.82 52.26 -9.46
C SER A 482 -19.66 52.75 -8.28
N SER A 483 -19.60 52.03 -7.16
CA SER A 483 -19.57 52.65 -5.83
C SER A 483 -18.79 51.77 -4.86
N ALA A 484 -17.63 52.27 -4.45
CA ALA A 484 -16.97 51.87 -3.23
C ALA A 484 -17.82 52.31 -2.03
N THR A 485 -17.95 51.44 -1.04
CA THR A 485 -18.27 51.83 0.34
C THR A 485 -17.40 51.00 1.26
N ASN A 486 -16.31 51.62 1.70
CA ASN A 486 -15.64 51.31 2.96
C ASN A 486 -16.63 51.58 4.10
N LEU A 487 -16.71 50.65 5.04
CA LEU A 487 -17.19 50.91 6.40
C LEU A 487 -16.44 49.99 7.36
N SER A 488 -15.37 50.58 7.88
CA SER A 488 -14.66 50.25 9.09
C SER A 488 -15.57 50.26 10.33
N ARG A 489 -15.32 49.34 11.25
CA ARG A 489 -15.51 49.51 12.71
C ARG A 489 -14.29 48.89 13.37
N LEU A 490 -13.34 49.72 13.81
CA LEU A 490 -13.30 50.40 15.11
C LEU A 490 -12.81 49.46 16.20
N ALA A 491 -11.48 49.44 16.34
CA ALA A 491 -10.79 49.00 17.54
C ALA A 491 -11.13 49.93 18.72
N PRO A 492 -11.34 49.41 19.93
CA PRO A 492 -11.34 50.24 21.11
C PRO A 492 -9.90 50.62 21.49
N SER A 493 -9.79 51.84 22.00
CA SER A 493 -8.57 52.56 22.35
C SER A 493 -7.84 51.98 23.55
N SER A 494 -6.51 51.89 23.41
CA SER A 494 -5.46 52.02 24.42
C SER A 494 -5.91 52.21 25.88
N THR A 495 -5.84 51.13 26.64
CA THR A 495 -5.42 51.13 28.05
C THR A 495 -4.34 50.04 28.22
N GLU A 496 -3.55 50.19 29.26
CA GLU A 496 -2.15 49.78 29.41
C GLU A 496 -1.87 48.25 29.37
N ASN A 497 -0.70 47.90 28.82
CA ASN A 497 0.16 46.74 29.12
C ASN A 497 -0.48 45.44 29.69
N GLY A 498 -0.54 44.37 28.88
CA GLY A 498 -0.65 42.98 29.40
C GLY A 498 -1.37 41.97 28.49
N ASP A 499 -2.56 42.32 27.98
CA ASP A 499 -3.54 41.30 27.56
C ASP A 499 -3.51 40.84 26.09
N ARG A 500 -2.65 41.41 25.23
CA ARG A 500 -2.56 41.00 23.81
C ARG A 500 -1.72 39.75 23.55
N ALA A 501 -0.89 39.31 24.50
CA ALA A 501 0.01 38.16 24.33
C ALA A 501 -0.65 36.81 24.66
N GLU A 502 -1.68 36.80 25.51
CA GLU A 502 -2.43 35.61 25.93
C GLU A 502 -3.17 34.89 24.79
N PRO A 503 -4.00 35.56 23.95
CA PRO A 503 -4.77 34.86 22.91
C PRO A 503 -3.86 34.26 21.83
N ALA A 504 -2.78 34.95 21.47
CA ALA A 504 -1.79 34.42 20.53
C ALA A 504 -1.14 33.14 21.07
N ARG A 505 -0.71 33.11 22.34
CA ARG A 505 -0.13 31.91 22.96
C ARG A 505 -1.07 30.72 23.03
N VAL A 506 -2.37 30.95 23.26
CA VAL A 506 -3.38 29.88 23.28
C VAL A 506 -3.58 29.29 21.90
N GLU A 507 -3.66 30.13 20.86
CA GLU A 507 -3.74 29.69 19.47
C GLU A 507 -2.50 28.87 19.06
N GLU A 508 -1.30 29.32 19.47
CA GLU A 508 -0.05 28.60 19.20
C GLU A 508 -0.05 27.21 19.84
N ARG A 509 -0.43 27.10 21.12
CA ARG A 509 -0.51 25.81 21.83
C ARG A 509 -1.60 24.92 21.23
N GLN A 510 -2.74 25.48 20.82
CA GLN A 510 -3.80 24.74 20.16
C GLN A 510 -3.32 24.10 18.85
N GLN A 511 -2.59 24.85 18.01
CA GLN A 511 -2.03 24.33 16.76
C GLN A 511 -1.06 23.17 17.00
N LEU A 512 -0.11 23.33 17.93
CA LEU A 512 0.83 22.26 18.29
C LEU A 512 0.09 21.02 18.80
N SER A 513 -0.94 21.21 19.61
CA SER A 513 -1.76 20.11 20.14
C SER A 513 -2.49 19.34 19.02
N MET A 514 -3.01 20.04 18.01
CA MET A 514 -3.62 19.39 16.83
C MET A 514 -2.62 18.56 16.02
N ILE A 515 -1.41 19.08 15.82
CA ILE A 515 -0.33 18.37 15.13
C ILE A 515 0.04 17.10 15.89
N LEU A 516 0.19 17.18 17.21
CA LEU A 516 0.50 16.03 18.06
C LEU A 516 -0.60 14.95 18.01
N ILE A 517 -1.88 15.35 18.07
CA ILE A 517 -2.99 14.40 17.94
C ILE A 517 -2.94 13.69 16.58
N ALA A 518 -2.75 14.44 15.50
CA ALA A 518 -2.69 13.88 14.15
C ALA A 518 -1.49 12.93 13.98
N TYR A 519 -0.34 13.28 14.56
CA TYR A 519 0.85 12.45 14.57
C TYR A 519 0.60 11.09 15.27
N PHE A 520 0.07 11.10 16.50
CA PHE A 520 -0.22 9.84 17.22
C PHE A 520 -1.32 9.01 16.57
N HIS A 521 -2.33 9.65 15.96
CA HIS A 521 -3.35 8.93 15.20
C HIS A 521 -2.76 8.25 13.96
N ARG A 522 -1.90 8.93 13.17
CA ARG A 522 -1.20 8.33 12.04
C ARG A 522 -0.30 7.19 12.48
N LEU A 523 0.42 7.37 13.57
CA LEU A 523 1.24 6.32 14.19
C LEU A 523 0.38 5.12 14.62
N THR A 524 -0.81 5.35 15.17
CA THR A 524 -1.76 4.28 15.53
C THR A 524 -2.20 3.53 14.28
N THR A 525 -2.54 4.25 13.20
CA THR A 525 -2.92 3.66 11.92
C THR A 525 -1.83 2.77 11.36
N MET A 526 -0.59 3.28 11.30
CA MET A 526 0.56 2.54 10.80
C MET A 526 0.86 1.29 11.64
N LEU A 527 0.77 1.39 12.97
CA LEU A 527 0.97 0.24 13.86
C LEU A 527 -0.10 -0.84 13.66
N LEU A 528 -1.37 -0.44 13.56
CA LEU A 528 -2.48 -1.38 13.38
C LEU A 528 -2.53 -1.97 11.97
N SER A 529 -2.16 -1.21 10.93
CA SER A 529 -2.04 -1.74 9.58
C SER A 529 -0.90 -2.73 9.47
N GLY A 530 0.29 -2.38 9.98
CA GLY A 530 1.44 -3.29 9.97
C GLY A 530 1.20 -4.56 10.79
N LEU A 531 0.52 -4.47 11.93
CA LEU A 531 0.07 -5.67 12.67
C LEU A 531 -0.93 -6.50 11.86
N GLY A 532 -1.84 -5.85 11.13
CA GLY A 532 -2.73 -6.54 10.19
C GLY A 532 -1.95 -7.31 9.13
N ASP A 533 -0.90 -6.72 8.57
CA ASP A 533 -0.05 -7.34 7.56
C ASP A 533 0.76 -8.52 8.14
N ILE A 534 1.31 -8.39 9.35
CA ILE A 534 2.05 -9.46 10.05
C ILE A 534 1.13 -10.64 10.40
N ILE A 535 -0.06 -10.38 10.95
CA ILE A 535 -1.02 -11.45 11.28
C ILE A 535 -1.48 -12.16 10.01
N ASN A 536 -1.70 -11.42 8.91
CA ASN A 536 -2.00 -12.03 7.62
C ASN A 536 -0.85 -12.90 7.10
N SER A 537 0.40 -12.66 7.53
CA SER A 537 1.55 -13.50 7.18
C SER A 537 1.76 -14.70 8.11
N GLU A 538 1.35 -14.63 9.39
CA GLU A 538 1.49 -15.74 10.36
C GLU A 538 0.35 -16.77 10.28
N ASP A 539 -0.90 -16.34 10.01
CA ASP A 539 -2.05 -17.26 9.95
C ASP A 539 -2.10 -18.09 8.64
N ASP A 540 -1.25 -17.80 7.67
CA ASP A 540 -1.00 -18.68 6.52
C ASP A 540 -0.22 -19.96 6.94
N GLU A 541 0.42 -19.98 8.12
CA GLU A 541 1.18 -21.12 8.66
C GLU A 541 0.35 -22.06 9.57
N ALA A 542 -0.77 -21.61 10.16
CA ALA A 542 -1.51 -22.35 11.20
C ALA A 542 -2.75 -23.14 10.70
N GLY A 543 -2.66 -23.71 9.49
CA GLY A 543 -3.70 -24.59 8.92
C GLY A 543 -3.64 -26.03 9.46
N ASP A 544 -4.52 -26.35 10.41
CA ASP A 544 -4.92 -27.68 10.92
C ASP A 544 -4.00 -28.88 10.59
N GLY A 545 -3.04 -29.13 11.48
CA GLY A 545 -2.20 -30.33 11.52
C GLY A 545 -2.95 -31.59 11.96
N ARG A 546 -3.98 -31.98 11.20
CA ARG A 546 -4.62 -33.31 11.28
C ARG A 546 -4.96 -33.82 9.88
N GLY A 547 -3.91 -34.06 9.08
CA GLY A 547 -3.95 -34.93 7.91
C GLY A 547 -3.01 -36.11 8.16
N ASP A 548 -3.51 -37.32 7.97
CA ASP A 548 -2.87 -38.60 8.28
C ASP A 548 -1.41 -38.71 7.80
N GLU A 549 -0.53 -39.22 8.67
CA GLU A 549 0.92 -39.42 8.46
C GLU A 549 1.30 -40.51 7.43
N ASP A 550 0.38 -41.01 6.59
CA ASP A 550 0.65 -42.15 5.70
C ASP A 550 0.15 -41.92 4.25
N ALA A 551 0.25 -40.71 3.71
CA ALA A 551 0.07 -40.49 2.28
C ALA A 551 1.43 -40.57 1.57
N GLU A 552 1.80 -41.76 1.08
CA GLU A 552 2.77 -41.90 0.00
C GLU A 552 2.27 -41.04 -1.18
N ILE A 553 2.86 -39.85 -1.37
CA ILE A 553 2.63 -39.02 -2.55
C ILE A 553 3.35 -39.72 -3.72
N GLN A 554 2.70 -40.76 -4.26
CA GLN A 554 3.02 -41.19 -5.61
C GLN A 554 2.61 -40.05 -6.54
N VAL A 555 3.62 -39.28 -6.95
CA VAL A 555 3.54 -38.36 -8.07
C VAL A 555 3.12 -39.19 -9.28
N THR A 556 1.82 -39.28 -9.56
CA THR A 556 1.28 -39.80 -10.81
C THR A 556 1.47 -38.77 -11.92
N ALA A 557 2.72 -38.28 -12.09
CA ALA A 557 3.14 -37.44 -13.22
C ALA A 557 3.62 -38.29 -14.40
N GLU A 558 3.14 -39.54 -14.52
CA GLU A 558 3.57 -40.47 -15.56
C GLU A 558 3.13 -40.03 -16.97
N GLU A 559 2.14 -39.12 -17.11
CA GLU A 559 1.59 -38.73 -18.41
C GLU A 559 1.64 -37.23 -18.74
N GLU A 560 2.01 -36.34 -17.80
CA GLU A 560 1.68 -34.90 -17.93
C GLU A 560 2.88 -33.95 -18.07
N SER A 561 4.10 -34.47 -18.02
CA SER A 561 5.31 -33.70 -18.21
C SER A 561 6.23 -34.47 -19.15
N TYR A 562 7.04 -33.80 -19.98
CA TYR A 562 7.97 -34.48 -20.92
C TYR A 562 9.06 -35.31 -20.21
N PHE A 563 8.90 -35.57 -18.91
CA PHE A 563 9.81 -36.33 -18.06
C PHE A 563 9.62 -37.81 -18.33
N THR A 564 10.73 -38.51 -18.51
CA THR A 564 10.78 -39.96 -18.68
C THR A 564 11.36 -40.57 -17.40
N TYR A 565 10.58 -41.43 -16.73
CA TYR A 565 11.02 -42.09 -15.48
C TYR A 565 11.52 -43.54 -15.72
N GLY A 566 11.69 -43.95 -16.98
CA GLY A 566 12.29 -45.24 -17.34
C GLY A 566 13.80 -45.22 -17.15
N GLN A 567 14.36 -46.24 -16.48
CA GLN A 567 15.80 -46.34 -16.15
C GLN A 567 16.75 -46.31 -17.37
N ASP A 568 16.22 -46.47 -18.59
CA ASP A 568 16.99 -46.56 -19.85
C ASP A 568 16.56 -45.53 -20.92
N GLU A 569 15.68 -44.57 -20.61
CA GLU A 569 15.12 -43.65 -21.63
C GLU A 569 15.36 -42.17 -21.30
N GLU A 570 16.30 -41.56 -22.02
CA GLU A 570 16.58 -40.13 -21.91
C GLU A 570 15.54 -39.31 -22.71
N SER A 571 14.88 -38.36 -22.06
CA SER A 571 13.92 -37.48 -22.72
C SER A 571 14.62 -36.61 -23.77
N PRO A 572 14.07 -36.45 -25.00
CA PRO A 572 14.63 -35.55 -26.01
C PRO A 572 14.62 -34.06 -25.59
N ILE A 573 13.87 -33.72 -24.55
CA ILE A 573 13.82 -32.37 -23.97
C ILE A 573 14.80 -32.26 -22.81
N ASP A 574 15.50 -31.13 -22.79
CA ASP A 574 16.38 -30.73 -21.71
C ASP A 574 15.56 -29.97 -20.65
N HIS A 575 15.29 -30.63 -19.52
CA HIS A 575 14.41 -30.09 -18.48
C HIS A 575 15.04 -28.92 -17.72
N ASP A 576 16.38 -28.86 -17.65
CA ASP A 576 17.10 -27.84 -16.86
C ASP A 576 16.95 -26.42 -17.43
N ILE A 577 16.50 -26.31 -18.69
CA ILE A 577 16.25 -25.03 -19.38
C ILE A 577 15.09 -24.26 -18.73
N HIS A 578 14.00 -24.95 -18.38
CA HIS A 578 12.82 -24.30 -17.78
C HIS A 578 12.56 -24.69 -16.34
N PHE A 579 13.06 -25.84 -15.91
CA PHE A 579 12.91 -26.30 -14.55
C PHE A 579 14.24 -26.21 -13.83
N ARG A 580 14.17 -26.00 -12.52
CA ARG A 580 15.30 -26.17 -11.62
C ARG A 580 15.07 -27.44 -10.78
N PRO A 581 16.09 -28.28 -10.65
CA PRO A 581 16.06 -29.39 -9.70
C PRO A 581 16.21 -28.84 -8.27
N GLY A 582 15.40 -29.35 -7.37
CA GLY A 582 15.45 -29.10 -5.93
C GLY A 582 15.26 -30.40 -5.17
N LEU A 583 15.49 -30.38 -3.86
CA LEU A 583 15.18 -31.51 -2.99
C LEU A 583 13.94 -31.16 -2.17
N GLY A 584 12.92 -32.00 -2.26
CA GLY A 584 11.75 -31.93 -1.39
C GLY A 584 12.11 -32.27 0.06
N SER A 585 11.21 -32.00 0.99
CA SER A 585 11.36 -32.31 2.42
C SER A 585 11.51 -33.82 2.70
N ASP A 586 11.03 -34.66 1.80
CA ASP A 586 11.16 -36.12 1.80
C ASP A 586 12.50 -36.63 1.19
N GLY A 587 13.34 -35.71 0.70
CA GLY A 587 14.58 -36.02 -0.02
C GLY A 587 14.36 -36.45 -1.47
N SER A 588 13.14 -36.35 -2.01
CA SER A 588 12.87 -36.60 -3.43
C SER A 588 13.34 -35.44 -4.30
N GLU A 589 13.73 -35.74 -5.54
CA GLU A 589 14.04 -34.70 -6.52
C GLU A 589 12.73 -34.02 -6.97
N THR A 590 12.64 -32.71 -6.74
CA THR A 590 11.50 -31.87 -7.11
C THR A 590 11.91 -30.94 -8.24
N TYR A 591 11.00 -30.69 -9.19
CA TYR A 591 11.26 -29.77 -10.29
C TYR A 591 10.31 -28.59 -10.17
N THR A 592 10.87 -27.38 -10.06
CA THR A 592 10.10 -26.13 -10.01
C THR A 592 10.44 -25.26 -11.23
N PRO A 593 9.49 -24.52 -11.82
CA PRO A 593 9.79 -23.68 -12.98
C PRO A 593 10.70 -22.50 -12.62
N ARG A 594 11.60 -22.16 -13.54
CA ARG A 594 12.41 -20.93 -13.52
C ARG A 594 11.55 -19.77 -14.00
N THR A 595 10.69 -19.27 -13.12
CA THR A 595 9.71 -18.24 -13.45
C THR A 595 9.52 -17.27 -12.29
N VAL A 596 9.18 -16.03 -12.62
CA VAL A 596 8.72 -14.99 -11.69
C VAL A 596 7.40 -14.47 -12.23
N ILE A 597 6.37 -14.48 -11.39
CA ILE A 597 5.00 -14.15 -11.73
C ILE A 597 4.58 -12.98 -10.84
N TYR A 598 4.37 -11.83 -11.48
CA TYR A 598 3.76 -10.66 -10.86
C TYR A 598 2.27 -10.66 -11.16
N ASP A 599 1.44 -10.56 -10.12
CA ASP A 599 0.00 -10.39 -10.32
C ASP A 599 -0.61 -9.60 -9.16
N LEU A 600 -1.81 -9.07 -9.39
CA LEU A 600 -2.53 -8.26 -8.41
C LEU A 600 -3.08 -9.10 -7.24
N LYS A 601 -3.38 -8.41 -6.15
CA LYS A 601 -4.06 -9.05 -5.01
C LYS A 601 -5.38 -9.71 -5.46
N GLY A 602 -5.56 -10.97 -5.07
CA GLY A 602 -6.72 -11.80 -5.42
C GLY A 602 -6.65 -12.50 -6.78
N ALA A 603 -5.62 -12.28 -7.60
CA ALA A 603 -5.49 -12.91 -8.91
C ALA A 603 -4.91 -14.34 -8.87
N PHE A 604 -4.09 -14.64 -7.86
CA PHE A 604 -3.55 -15.97 -7.60
C PHE A 604 -4.59 -17.02 -7.17
N GLY A 605 -5.85 -16.62 -6.92
CA GLY A 605 -6.93 -17.54 -6.58
C GLY A 605 -6.63 -18.36 -5.33
N THR A 606 -6.54 -19.69 -5.48
CA THR A 606 -6.25 -20.63 -4.39
C THR A 606 -4.76 -20.94 -4.23
N LEU A 607 -3.90 -20.40 -5.11
CA LEU A 607 -2.46 -20.64 -5.06
C LEU A 607 -1.87 -19.89 -3.88
N ARG A 608 -1.21 -20.62 -2.98
CA ARG A 608 -0.48 -20.06 -1.85
C ARG A 608 0.94 -19.70 -2.28
N ARG A 609 1.54 -18.74 -1.58
CA ARG A 609 2.96 -18.40 -1.76
C ARG A 609 3.85 -19.57 -1.33
N ASP A 610 3.51 -20.19 -0.21
CA ASP A 610 4.23 -21.35 0.33
C ASP A 610 3.50 -22.65 0.00
N ASN A 611 4.10 -23.40 -0.93
CA ASN A 611 3.62 -24.70 -1.38
C ASN A 611 3.94 -25.79 -0.35
N ALA A 612 3.23 -26.92 -0.42
CA ALA A 612 3.42 -28.07 0.48
C ALA A 612 4.88 -28.57 0.56
N LEU A 613 5.67 -28.35 -0.51
CA LEU A 613 7.11 -28.68 -0.57
C LEU A 613 7.97 -27.87 0.41
N TYR A 614 7.55 -26.65 0.79
CA TYR A 614 8.32 -25.72 1.63
C TYR A 614 7.71 -25.51 3.03
N GLN A 615 6.46 -25.93 3.26
CA GLN A 615 5.73 -25.77 4.54
C GLN A 615 6.39 -26.47 5.74
N LEU A 616 7.26 -27.47 5.53
CA LEU A 616 7.96 -28.17 6.60
C LEU A 616 9.33 -27.56 6.92
N GLN A 617 9.94 -26.79 6.02
CA GLN A 617 11.22 -26.12 6.30
C GLN A 617 11.05 -24.90 7.20
N SER A 618 9.89 -24.24 7.18
CA SER A 618 9.55 -23.15 8.10
C SER A 618 9.26 -23.63 9.53
N GLN A 619 8.93 -24.92 9.73
CA GLN A 619 8.70 -25.47 11.08
C GLN A 619 9.98 -25.54 11.94
N ASP A 620 11.16 -25.67 11.33
CA ASP A 620 12.43 -25.69 12.08
C ASP A 620 12.88 -24.28 12.53
N GLU A 621 12.33 -23.22 11.93
CA GLU A 621 12.54 -21.82 12.36
C GLU A 621 11.38 -21.26 13.22
N ALA A 622 10.18 -21.86 13.14
CA ALA A 622 8.99 -21.50 13.94
C ALA A 622 9.04 -21.94 15.42
N GLY A 623 10.19 -22.39 15.91
CA GLY A 623 10.39 -22.74 17.33
C GLY A 623 10.56 -21.55 18.28
N GLN A 624 10.51 -20.31 17.81
CA GLN A 624 10.65 -19.11 18.64
C GLN A 624 9.53 -18.09 18.35
N GLU A 625 8.55 -18.07 19.25
CA GLU A 625 7.73 -16.92 19.72
C GLU A 625 6.20 -17.15 19.77
N GLU A 626 5.76 -18.14 20.55
CA GLU A 626 4.44 -18.05 21.22
C GLU A 626 4.48 -16.93 22.28
N GLN A 627 4.15 -15.68 21.92
CA GLN A 627 4.13 -14.53 22.85
C GLN A 627 2.73 -13.93 23.14
N TRP A 628 1.63 -14.50 22.64
CA TRP A 628 0.29 -13.94 22.84
C TRP A 628 -0.66 -14.85 23.64
N PRO A 629 -1.02 -14.51 24.90
CA PRO A 629 -1.95 -15.27 25.72
C PRO A 629 -3.40 -14.76 25.56
N GLY A 630 -3.85 -14.55 24.32
CA GLY A 630 -5.18 -13.99 24.03
C GLY A 630 -5.84 -14.65 22.83
N GLN A 631 -7.12 -15.03 22.97
CA GLN A 631 -7.89 -15.68 21.93
C GLN A 631 -8.28 -14.63 20.86
N ALA A 632 -7.47 -14.50 19.82
CA ALA A 632 -7.74 -13.62 18.69
C ALA A 632 -8.96 -14.13 17.90
N GLN A 633 -9.92 -13.25 17.61
CA GLN A 633 -11.01 -13.56 16.69
C GLN A 633 -10.67 -13.00 15.31
N VAL A 634 -10.07 -13.85 14.48
CA VAL A 634 -9.67 -13.56 13.11
C VAL A 634 -10.92 -13.37 12.25
N LEU A 635 -11.10 -12.18 11.68
CA LEU A 635 -12.11 -11.95 10.64
C LEU A 635 -11.42 -12.01 9.29
N GLN A 636 -11.22 -13.25 8.85
CA GLN A 636 -10.67 -13.60 7.56
C GLN A 636 -11.62 -13.13 6.45
N GLN A 637 -11.09 -12.52 5.39
CA GLN A 637 -11.80 -12.58 4.12
C GLN A 637 -11.99 -14.06 3.79
N PRO A 638 -13.18 -14.50 3.36
CA PRO A 638 -13.42 -15.90 3.09
C PRO A 638 -12.38 -16.40 2.10
N THR A 639 -11.58 -17.38 2.52
CA THR A 639 -10.57 -18.00 1.67
C THR A 639 -11.26 -18.51 0.41
N ILE A 640 -10.64 -18.27 -0.75
CA ILE A 640 -11.19 -18.76 -2.01
C ILE A 640 -11.15 -20.29 -1.91
N PRO A 641 -12.30 -20.98 -1.94
CA PRO A 641 -12.29 -22.42 -1.77
C PRO A 641 -11.60 -23.09 -2.97
N PRO A 642 -10.73 -24.10 -2.75
CA PRO A 642 -10.09 -24.83 -3.83
C PRO A 642 -11.15 -25.45 -4.73
N SER A 643 -10.90 -25.44 -6.04
CA SER A 643 -11.77 -26.12 -7.00
C SER A 643 -11.83 -27.62 -6.71
N GLU A 644 -12.92 -28.29 -7.09
CA GLU A 644 -13.01 -29.77 -6.98
C GLU A 644 -11.85 -30.46 -7.73
N TYR A 645 -11.38 -29.83 -8.80
CA TYR A 645 -10.19 -30.25 -9.53
C TYR A 645 -8.93 -30.26 -8.66
N GLN A 646 -8.65 -29.15 -7.98
CA GLN A 646 -7.47 -29.02 -7.13
C GLN A 646 -7.56 -29.92 -5.88
N GLN A 647 -8.76 -30.10 -5.33
CA GLN A 647 -8.98 -31.00 -4.19
C GLN A 647 -8.62 -32.44 -4.56
N HIS A 648 -9.16 -32.95 -5.69
CA HIS A 648 -8.83 -34.30 -6.16
C HIS A 648 -7.34 -34.45 -6.49
N LEU A 649 -6.72 -33.42 -7.09
CA LEU A 649 -5.29 -33.44 -7.40
C LEU A 649 -4.43 -33.54 -6.13
N ASN A 650 -4.78 -32.78 -5.08
CA ASN A 650 -4.07 -32.82 -3.80
C ASN A 650 -4.26 -34.16 -3.06
N GLU A 651 -5.42 -34.80 -3.22
CA GLU A 651 -5.75 -36.11 -2.63
C GLU A 651 -5.23 -37.30 -3.46
N GLY A 652 -4.57 -37.06 -4.60
CA GLY A 652 -4.11 -38.11 -5.52
C GLY A 652 -5.24 -38.88 -6.21
N LEU A 653 -6.45 -38.31 -6.24
CA LEU A 653 -7.62 -38.89 -6.91
C LEU A 653 -7.70 -38.42 -8.37
N GLU A 654 -8.39 -39.20 -9.23
CA GLU A 654 -8.62 -38.77 -10.61
C GLU A 654 -9.41 -37.44 -10.64
N PRO A 655 -8.85 -36.36 -11.23
CA PRO A 655 -9.49 -35.07 -11.16
C PRO A 655 -10.65 -34.95 -12.17
N PRO A 656 -11.77 -34.31 -11.77
CA PRO A 656 -12.94 -34.13 -12.62
C PRO A 656 -12.63 -33.31 -13.87
N PRO A 657 -13.41 -33.44 -14.97
CA PRO A 657 -13.19 -32.64 -16.17
C PRO A 657 -13.50 -31.17 -15.92
N LEU A 658 -12.54 -30.29 -16.25
CA LEU A 658 -12.72 -28.85 -16.18
C LEU A 658 -13.70 -28.33 -17.25
N THR A 659 -14.44 -27.29 -16.90
CA THR A 659 -15.38 -26.56 -17.76
C THR A 659 -15.13 -25.06 -17.67
N THR A 660 -15.61 -24.29 -18.64
CA THR A 660 -15.49 -22.82 -18.61
C THR A 660 -16.14 -22.18 -17.38
N SER A 661 -17.13 -22.84 -16.76
CA SER A 661 -17.76 -22.40 -15.52
C SER A 661 -17.02 -22.82 -14.24
N SER A 662 -16.22 -23.90 -14.28
CA SER A 662 -15.48 -24.36 -13.10
C SER A 662 -14.17 -23.61 -12.92
N VAL A 663 -13.58 -23.11 -14.01
CA VAL A 663 -12.32 -22.35 -13.99
C VAL A 663 -12.63 -20.88 -13.70
N ARG A 664 -12.24 -20.40 -12.51
CA ARG A 664 -12.40 -19.00 -12.07
C ARG A 664 -11.07 -18.25 -12.15
N TYR A 665 -9.99 -18.90 -11.73
CA TYR A 665 -8.63 -18.37 -11.71
C TYR A 665 -7.69 -19.28 -12.50
N TRP A 666 -6.52 -18.76 -12.87
CA TRP A 666 -5.51 -19.57 -13.56
C TRP A 666 -4.91 -20.66 -12.65
N SER A 667 -4.96 -20.46 -11.33
CA SER A 667 -4.56 -21.44 -10.34
C SER A 667 -5.50 -22.62 -10.20
N ASP A 668 -6.77 -22.52 -10.64
CA ASP A 668 -7.75 -23.62 -10.52
C ASP A 668 -7.40 -24.84 -11.40
N TYR A 669 -6.53 -24.66 -12.40
CA TYR A 669 -6.06 -25.72 -13.33
C TYR A 669 -4.54 -25.87 -13.31
N ASN A 670 -3.86 -25.26 -12.33
CA ASN A 670 -2.41 -25.38 -12.18
C ASN A 670 -2.02 -26.74 -11.62
N HIS A 671 -0.99 -27.34 -12.19
CA HIS A 671 -0.43 -28.62 -11.75
C HIS A 671 0.97 -28.50 -11.15
N VAL A 672 1.65 -27.39 -11.44
CA VAL A 672 3.07 -27.26 -11.15
C VAL A 672 3.25 -26.50 -9.86
N PHE A 673 4.15 -26.99 -9.01
CA PHE A 673 4.58 -26.25 -7.83
C PHE A 673 5.59 -25.18 -8.22
N TYR A 674 5.40 -23.98 -7.69
CA TYR A 674 6.30 -22.85 -7.87
C TYR A 674 7.22 -22.70 -6.66
N HIS A 675 8.37 -22.07 -6.85
CA HIS A 675 9.17 -21.64 -5.73
C HIS A 675 8.49 -20.46 -5.01
N PRO A 676 8.63 -20.28 -3.68
CA PRO A 676 8.05 -19.13 -2.99
C PRO A 676 8.51 -17.76 -3.50
N ARG A 677 9.71 -17.69 -4.11
CA ARG A 677 10.20 -16.46 -4.79
C ARG A 677 9.62 -16.25 -6.19
N SER A 678 9.01 -17.28 -6.78
CA SER A 678 8.39 -17.16 -8.10
C SER A 678 7.05 -16.42 -8.05
N ILE A 679 6.40 -16.34 -6.89
CA ILE A 679 5.08 -15.74 -6.72
C ILE A 679 5.22 -14.39 -6.03
N VAL A 680 5.02 -13.32 -6.79
CA VAL A 680 5.12 -11.93 -6.30
C VAL A 680 3.74 -11.27 -6.40
N GLN A 681 3.09 -11.11 -5.25
CA GLN A 681 1.79 -10.46 -5.17
C GLN A 681 1.94 -8.96 -4.94
N LEU A 682 1.30 -8.16 -5.81
CA LEU A 682 1.27 -6.71 -5.70
C LEU A 682 0.06 -6.26 -4.87
N HIS A 683 0.34 -5.54 -3.77
CA HIS A 683 -0.67 -5.18 -2.76
C HIS A 683 -1.38 -3.85 -3.04
N GLU A 684 -0.80 -3.00 -3.89
CA GLU A 684 -1.31 -1.66 -4.20
C GLU A 684 -2.63 -1.68 -4.99
N PHE A 685 -2.86 -2.73 -5.78
CA PHE A 685 -4.04 -2.89 -6.62
C PHE A 685 -4.69 -4.27 -6.42
N GLU A 686 -6.02 -4.30 -6.47
CA GLU A 686 -6.83 -5.50 -6.36
C GLU A 686 -7.43 -5.87 -7.72
N LEU A 687 -7.46 -7.17 -8.02
CA LEU A 687 -8.04 -7.69 -9.25
C LEU A 687 -9.53 -7.28 -9.36
N ASN A 688 -9.92 -6.76 -10.52
CA ASN A 688 -11.29 -6.29 -10.81
C ASN A 688 -11.80 -5.16 -9.89
N SER A 689 -10.90 -4.36 -9.30
CA SER A 689 -11.29 -3.20 -8.51
C SER A 689 -12.07 -2.17 -9.34
N SER A 690 -13.32 -1.93 -8.94
CA SER A 690 -14.14 -0.86 -9.52
C SER A 690 -13.73 0.55 -9.07
N LEU A 691 -12.96 0.65 -7.98
CA LEU A 691 -12.57 1.91 -7.35
C LEU A 691 -11.20 2.41 -7.84
N ALA A 692 -10.24 1.51 -8.05
CA ALA A 692 -8.90 1.79 -8.55
C ALA A 692 -8.56 0.81 -9.69
N PRO A 693 -9.13 1.00 -10.89
CA PRO A 693 -8.92 0.09 -12.01
C PRO A 693 -7.48 0.19 -12.55
N PHE A 694 -6.77 -0.94 -12.58
CA PHE A 694 -5.43 -1.07 -13.13
C PHE A 694 -5.46 -1.18 -14.67
N GLU A 695 -5.84 -0.09 -15.35
CA GLU A 695 -6.10 -0.09 -16.80
C GLU A 695 -5.25 0.90 -17.62
N ARG A 696 -4.59 1.88 -17.00
CA ARG A 696 -3.82 2.90 -17.73
C ARG A 696 -2.34 2.56 -17.76
N TRP A 697 -1.71 2.70 -18.92
CA TRP A 697 -0.28 2.46 -19.10
C TRP A 697 0.60 3.20 -18.07
N SER A 698 0.38 4.51 -17.85
CA SER A 698 1.17 5.31 -16.91
C SER A 698 1.08 4.84 -15.46
N THR A 699 -0.07 4.26 -15.05
CA THR A 699 -0.23 3.72 -13.70
C THR A 699 0.65 2.49 -13.47
N GLY A 700 0.89 1.68 -14.51
CA GLY A 700 1.81 0.55 -14.42
C GLY A 700 3.27 0.97 -14.37
N GLU A 701 3.65 2.01 -15.13
CA GLU A 701 4.99 2.60 -15.10
C GLU A 701 5.30 3.23 -13.73
N GLU A 702 4.35 3.98 -13.16
CA GLU A 702 4.47 4.56 -11.81
C GLU A 702 4.58 3.46 -10.74
N LEU A 703 3.76 2.41 -10.83
CA LEU A 703 3.80 1.26 -9.92
C LEU A 703 5.18 0.58 -9.95
N PHE A 704 5.70 0.27 -11.14
CA PHE A 704 7.03 -0.30 -11.28
C PHE A 704 8.10 0.62 -10.69
N SER A 705 8.05 1.91 -11.03
CA SER A 705 9.04 2.89 -10.57
C SER A 705 9.06 3.07 -9.05
N ASN A 706 7.92 2.91 -8.37
CA ASN A 706 7.85 2.98 -6.92
C ASN A 706 8.39 1.70 -6.29
N LEU A 707 7.95 0.54 -6.77
CA LEU A 707 8.40 -0.75 -6.25
C LEU A 707 9.89 -1.01 -6.50
N ASP A 708 10.43 -0.62 -7.65
CA ASP A 708 11.86 -0.76 -7.95
C ASP A 708 12.71 0.14 -7.05
N LYS A 709 12.22 1.34 -6.71
CA LYS A 709 12.90 2.22 -5.74
C LYS A 709 12.86 1.68 -4.32
N GLU A 710 11.78 1.00 -3.93
CA GLU A 710 11.59 0.48 -2.58
C GLU A 710 12.28 -0.87 -2.36
N HIS A 711 12.31 -1.73 -3.38
CA HIS A 711 12.66 -3.15 -3.21
C HIS A 711 13.73 -3.67 -4.17
N ASP A 712 14.20 -2.86 -5.13
CA ASP A 712 15.07 -3.28 -6.24
C ASP A 712 14.58 -4.60 -6.85
N LEU A 713 13.47 -4.51 -7.59
CA LEU A 713 12.69 -5.69 -8.03
C LEU A 713 13.54 -6.68 -8.83
N LEU A 714 14.50 -6.17 -9.61
CA LEU A 714 15.40 -7.02 -10.37
C LEU A 714 16.30 -7.84 -9.44
N ASP A 715 17.00 -7.19 -8.51
CA ASP A 715 17.96 -7.83 -7.60
C ASP A 715 17.26 -8.80 -6.64
N LYS A 716 16.08 -8.44 -6.15
CA LYS A 716 15.32 -9.25 -5.21
C LYS A 716 14.68 -10.47 -5.86
N ASP A 717 13.98 -10.27 -6.98
CA ASP A 717 13.08 -11.29 -7.52
C ASP A 717 13.70 -12.05 -8.70
N LEU A 718 14.39 -11.37 -9.64
CA LEU A 718 14.89 -12.00 -10.87
C LEU A 718 16.34 -12.51 -10.73
N ARG A 719 17.24 -11.73 -10.10
CA ARG A 719 18.67 -12.07 -10.00
C ARG A 719 18.95 -13.45 -9.41
N PRO A 720 18.25 -13.94 -8.35
CA PRO A 720 18.48 -15.29 -7.85
C PRO A 720 18.30 -16.36 -8.92
N PHE A 721 17.28 -16.23 -9.79
CA PHE A 721 17.05 -17.19 -10.87
C PHE A 721 18.08 -17.06 -11.99
N LEU A 722 18.63 -15.86 -12.23
CA LEU A 722 19.70 -15.65 -13.20
C LEU A 722 21.02 -16.26 -12.74
N GLU A 723 21.35 -16.13 -11.45
CA GLU A 723 22.56 -16.70 -10.84
C GLU A 723 22.51 -18.24 -10.75
N GLU A 724 21.31 -18.81 -10.61
CA GLU A 724 21.06 -20.26 -10.65
C GLU A 724 21.19 -20.87 -12.06
N CYS A 725 21.37 -20.07 -13.12
CA CYS A 725 21.51 -20.57 -14.48
C CYS A 725 22.97 -20.87 -14.82
N ASP A 726 23.29 -22.12 -15.18
CA ASP A 726 24.63 -22.49 -15.67
C ASP A 726 24.98 -21.77 -16.98
N GLN A 727 24.01 -21.70 -17.90
CA GLN A 727 24.14 -21.00 -19.18
C GLN A 727 22.80 -20.34 -19.57
N LEU A 728 22.67 -19.06 -19.25
CA LEU A 728 21.50 -18.26 -19.61
C LEU A 728 21.38 -18.12 -21.15
N GLN A 729 20.35 -18.73 -21.73
CA GLN A 729 20.04 -18.58 -23.17
C GLN A 729 19.33 -17.25 -23.46
N GLY A 730 18.37 -16.87 -22.60
CA GLY A 730 17.54 -15.69 -22.77
C GLY A 730 16.43 -15.61 -21.74
N VAL A 731 15.72 -14.49 -21.70
CA VAL A 731 14.56 -14.26 -20.84
C VAL A 731 13.33 -14.07 -21.72
N GLN A 732 12.23 -14.73 -21.36
CA GLN A 732 10.93 -14.56 -22.02
C GLN A 732 9.99 -13.82 -21.06
N LEU A 733 9.52 -12.65 -21.49
CA LEU A 733 8.56 -11.82 -20.77
C LEU A 733 7.16 -12.00 -21.38
N PHE A 734 6.17 -12.26 -20.54
CA PHE A 734 4.76 -12.39 -20.93
C PHE A 734 3.97 -11.28 -20.26
N THR A 735 3.27 -10.46 -21.03
CA THR A 735 2.52 -9.32 -20.49
C THR A 735 1.31 -8.98 -21.35
N SER A 736 0.25 -8.45 -20.74
CA SER A 736 -0.81 -7.77 -21.50
C SER A 736 -0.35 -6.39 -21.94
N THR A 737 -0.64 -6.02 -23.19
CA THR A 737 -0.17 -4.75 -23.77
C THR A 737 -1.28 -3.72 -23.93
N ASP A 738 -2.53 -4.12 -23.73
CA ASP A 738 -3.73 -3.30 -23.86
C ASP A 738 -4.24 -2.74 -22.51
N ASP A 739 -3.52 -2.95 -21.41
CA ASP A 739 -3.83 -2.42 -20.07
C ASP A 739 -2.59 -1.83 -19.36
N ALA A 740 -2.68 -1.64 -18.04
CA ALA A 740 -1.60 -1.04 -17.25
C ALA A 740 -0.34 -1.93 -17.18
N TRP A 741 -0.45 -3.24 -17.36
CA TRP A 741 0.71 -4.14 -17.38
C TRP A 741 1.66 -3.83 -18.53
N GLY A 742 1.18 -3.20 -19.60
CA GLY A 742 2.02 -2.72 -20.68
C GLY A 742 3.05 -1.69 -20.21
N GLY A 743 2.70 -0.82 -19.25
CA GLY A 743 3.62 0.16 -18.67
C GLY A 743 4.59 -0.47 -17.70
N PHE A 744 4.08 -1.31 -16.79
CA PHE A 744 4.89 -2.05 -15.83
C PHE A 744 5.95 -2.92 -16.53
N ALA A 745 5.53 -3.68 -17.53
CA ALA A 745 6.40 -4.57 -18.29
C ALA A 745 7.40 -3.82 -19.17
N SER A 746 7.02 -2.66 -19.71
CA SER A 746 7.93 -1.77 -20.46
C SER A 746 9.10 -1.30 -19.59
N SER A 747 8.81 -0.72 -18.42
CA SER A 747 9.84 -0.25 -17.50
C SER A 747 10.70 -1.39 -16.96
N TYR A 748 10.08 -2.55 -16.66
CA TYR A 748 10.84 -3.70 -16.19
C TYR A 748 11.75 -4.27 -17.29
N LEU A 749 11.29 -4.35 -18.53
CA LEU A 749 12.10 -4.83 -19.64
C LEU A 749 13.28 -3.89 -19.94
N GLU A 750 13.11 -2.58 -19.78
CA GLU A 750 14.20 -1.60 -19.87
C GLU A 750 15.25 -1.85 -18.78
N ARG A 751 14.81 -1.99 -17.52
CA ARG A 751 15.69 -2.32 -16.39
C ARG A 751 16.46 -3.63 -16.62
N ILE A 752 15.79 -4.68 -17.12
CA ILE A 752 16.42 -5.97 -17.45
C ILE A 752 17.41 -5.81 -18.61
N ARG A 753 17.10 -5.00 -19.62
CA ARG A 753 17.98 -4.76 -20.77
C ARG A 753 19.27 -4.05 -20.35
N ASP A 754 19.20 -3.10 -19.43
CA ASP A 754 20.36 -2.38 -18.90
C ASP A 754 21.34 -3.33 -18.19
N GLU A 755 20.82 -4.34 -17.48
CA GLU A 755 21.64 -5.31 -16.77
C GLU A 755 22.14 -6.46 -17.65
N LEU A 756 21.25 -7.10 -18.42
CA LEU A 756 21.58 -8.30 -19.20
C LEU A 756 22.19 -7.99 -20.57
N GLY A 757 22.26 -6.71 -20.96
CA GLY A 757 22.92 -6.23 -22.16
C GLY A 757 22.45 -6.92 -23.45
N LYS A 758 23.30 -7.78 -24.03
CA LYS A 758 23.06 -8.44 -25.33
C LYS A 758 22.31 -9.78 -25.24
N THR A 759 21.91 -10.20 -24.05
CA THR A 759 21.14 -11.43 -23.86
C THR A 759 19.82 -11.37 -24.64
N SER A 760 19.37 -12.49 -25.19
CA SER A 760 18.10 -12.58 -25.91
C SER A 760 16.92 -12.30 -24.96
N LEU A 761 16.17 -11.23 -25.21
CA LEU A 761 14.97 -10.87 -24.45
C LEU A 761 13.76 -10.90 -25.39
N TRP A 762 12.89 -11.89 -25.20
CA TRP A 762 11.68 -12.05 -26.00
C TRP A 762 10.48 -11.53 -25.22
N ALA A 763 9.67 -10.67 -25.82
CA ALA A 763 8.46 -10.13 -25.21
C ALA A 763 7.23 -10.65 -25.97
N TRP A 764 6.38 -11.40 -25.27
CA TRP A 764 5.09 -11.87 -25.76
C TRP A 764 4.01 -10.92 -25.25
N GLY A 765 3.42 -10.16 -26.18
CA GLY A 765 2.40 -9.16 -25.86
C GLY A 765 1.00 -9.67 -26.10
N MET A 766 0.24 -9.95 -25.04
CA MET A 766 -1.14 -10.41 -25.16
C MET A 766 -2.10 -9.23 -25.33
N GLU A 767 -2.97 -9.29 -26.34
CA GLU A 767 -3.98 -8.27 -26.63
C GLU A 767 -5.39 -8.87 -26.66
N ASP A 768 -6.32 -8.27 -25.91
CA ASP A 768 -7.71 -8.70 -25.93
C ASP A 768 -8.42 -8.25 -27.22
N GLY A 769 -8.66 -9.20 -28.12
CA GLY A 769 -9.34 -8.95 -29.40
C GLY A 769 -10.86 -8.80 -29.31
N THR A 770 -11.46 -8.93 -28.11
CA THR A 770 -12.90 -8.82 -27.93
C THR A 770 -13.41 -7.37 -28.11
N ARG A 771 -14.61 -7.22 -28.66
CA ARG A 771 -15.21 -5.89 -28.87
C ARG A 771 -15.72 -5.31 -27.55
N LYS A 772 -15.16 -4.18 -27.13
CA LYS A 772 -15.57 -3.43 -25.93
C LYS A 772 -16.29 -2.12 -26.27
N SER A 773 -16.71 -1.38 -25.25
CA SER A 773 -17.26 -0.03 -25.43
C SER A 773 -16.24 0.88 -26.10
N ARG A 774 -16.71 1.90 -26.84
CA ARG A 774 -15.84 2.79 -27.61
C ARG A 774 -14.73 3.41 -26.75
N ASP A 775 -15.06 3.84 -25.53
CA ASP A 775 -14.10 4.49 -24.63
C ASP A 775 -13.05 3.50 -24.11
N ARG A 776 -13.46 2.26 -23.78
CA ARG A 776 -12.54 1.20 -23.34
C ARG A 776 -11.65 0.74 -24.48
N GLN A 777 -12.20 0.61 -25.69
CA GLN A 777 -11.42 0.26 -26.89
C GLN A 777 -10.40 1.35 -27.24
N LEU A 778 -10.75 2.63 -27.04
CA LEU A 778 -9.82 3.75 -27.22
C LEU A 778 -8.67 3.70 -26.21
N LEU A 779 -8.98 3.42 -24.93
CA LEU A 779 -7.96 3.25 -23.89
C LEU A 779 -7.03 2.08 -24.21
N GLN A 780 -7.59 0.90 -24.53
CA GLN A 780 -6.80 -0.27 -24.93
C GLN A 780 -5.89 0.03 -26.12
N THR A 781 -6.43 0.66 -27.17
CA THR A 781 -5.63 1.04 -28.34
C THR A 781 -4.50 2.00 -27.96
N THR A 782 -4.73 2.91 -27.01
CA THR A 782 -3.71 3.84 -26.51
C THR A 782 -2.60 3.10 -25.78
N ASN A 783 -2.96 2.16 -24.89
CA ASN A 783 -2.01 1.32 -24.18
C ASN A 783 -1.20 0.46 -25.18
N SER A 784 -1.85 -0.21 -26.13
CA SER A 784 -1.16 -1.03 -27.14
C SER A 784 -0.17 -0.21 -27.99
N ILE A 785 -0.50 1.05 -28.30
CA ILE A 785 0.41 1.98 -29.00
C ILE A 785 1.66 2.28 -28.16
N LEU A 786 1.47 2.61 -26.88
CA LEU A 786 2.57 2.92 -25.96
C LEU A 786 3.46 1.69 -25.72
N SER A 787 2.83 0.55 -25.39
CA SER A 787 3.47 -0.75 -25.18
C SER A 787 4.25 -1.19 -26.42
N LEU A 788 3.65 -1.15 -27.62
CA LEU A 788 4.37 -1.48 -28.86
C LEU A 788 5.59 -0.59 -29.06
N SER A 789 5.46 0.72 -28.83
CA SER A 789 6.57 1.66 -29.04
C SER A 789 7.74 1.44 -28.09
N SER A 790 7.45 1.07 -26.83
CA SER A 790 8.47 0.90 -25.79
C SER A 790 9.05 -0.52 -25.78
N LEU A 791 8.22 -1.56 -25.90
CA LEU A 791 8.68 -2.95 -25.90
C LEU A 791 9.54 -3.28 -27.12
N THR A 792 9.28 -2.70 -28.29
CA THR A 792 10.11 -2.95 -29.49
C THR A 792 11.51 -2.33 -29.40
N GLU A 793 11.69 -1.30 -28.56
CA GLU A 793 12.98 -0.65 -28.32
C GLU A 793 13.86 -1.49 -27.39
N SER A 794 13.28 -2.04 -26.31
CA SER A 794 13.99 -2.81 -25.29
C SER A 794 14.07 -4.32 -25.60
N ALA A 795 13.08 -4.91 -26.27
CA ALA A 795 13.08 -6.34 -26.61
C ALA A 795 14.04 -6.66 -27.76
N SER A 796 14.62 -7.87 -27.75
CA SER A 796 15.30 -8.44 -28.91
C SER A 796 14.30 -8.86 -29.97
N LEU A 797 13.15 -9.37 -29.53
CA LEU A 797 12.02 -9.76 -30.34
C LEU A 797 10.71 -9.54 -29.57
N TYR A 798 9.77 -8.83 -30.16
CA TYR A 798 8.43 -8.61 -29.66
C TYR A 798 7.42 -9.33 -30.56
N ILE A 799 6.53 -10.11 -29.96
CA ILE A 799 5.55 -10.95 -30.65
C ILE A 799 4.17 -10.64 -30.07
N PRO A 800 3.35 -9.83 -30.77
CA PRO A 800 2.00 -9.54 -30.32
C PRO A 800 1.07 -10.71 -30.64
N LEU A 801 0.24 -11.08 -29.67
CA LEU A 801 -0.69 -12.21 -29.71
C LEU A 801 -2.10 -11.74 -29.36
N THR A 802 -3.02 -11.83 -30.32
CA THR A 802 -4.44 -11.57 -30.05
C THR A 802 -5.11 -12.77 -29.39
N THR A 803 -6.03 -12.53 -28.45
CA THR A 803 -6.90 -13.57 -27.89
C THR A 803 -7.95 -14.06 -28.88
N LEU A 804 -8.27 -13.28 -29.91
CA LEU A 804 -9.31 -13.61 -30.89
C LEU A 804 -8.78 -13.47 -32.33
N PRO A 805 -8.23 -14.57 -32.90
CA PRO A 805 -7.84 -14.61 -34.30
C PRO A 805 -9.00 -14.22 -35.23
N HIS A 806 -8.67 -13.59 -36.35
CA HIS A 806 -9.67 -13.16 -37.34
C HIS A 806 -10.44 -14.30 -38.00
N TYR A 807 -9.77 -15.44 -38.15
CA TYR A 807 -10.32 -16.66 -38.71
C TYR A 807 -9.96 -17.82 -37.78
N LEU A 808 -10.97 -18.64 -37.46
CA LEU A 808 -10.82 -19.85 -36.68
C LEU A 808 -11.28 -21.03 -37.55
N PRO A 809 -10.39 -21.97 -37.88
CA PRO A 809 -10.72 -23.20 -38.58
C PRO A 809 -11.74 -24.06 -37.84
N SER A 810 -12.48 -24.90 -38.58
CA SER A 810 -13.55 -25.73 -38.01
C SER A 810 -13.06 -26.76 -36.99
N TYR A 811 -11.80 -27.20 -37.10
CA TYR A 811 -11.21 -28.14 -36.15
C TYR A 811 -10.96 -27.52 -34.76
N ILE A 812 -11.10 -26.20 -34.60
CA ILE A 812 -11.01 -25.51 -33.30
C ILE A 812 -12.42 -25.35 -32.74
N SER A 813 -12.99 -26.45 -32.23
CA SER A 813 -14.32 -26.50 -31.65
C SER A 813 -14.41 -27.56 -30.54
N PRO A 814 -15.06 -27.27 -29.39
CA PRO A 814 -15.70 -26.00 -29.00
C PRO A 814 -14.69 -24.96 -28.47
N TYR A 815 -14.76 -23.74 -29.02
CA TYR A 815 -13.94 -22.60 -28.59
C TYR A 815 -14.82 -21.44 -28.07
N ASP A 816 -14.55 -20.99 -26.84
CA ASP A 816 -15.24 -19.85 -26.23
C ASP A 816 -14.27 -18.67 -26.14
N PRO A 817 -14.46 -17.61 -26.94
CA PRO A 817 -13.57 -16.44 -26.96
C PRO A 817 -13.68 -15.58 -25.70
N THR A 818 -14.66 -15.82 -24.83
CA THR A 818 -14.83 -15.09 -23.57
C THR A 818 -14.09 -15.75 -22.40
N SER A 819 -13.74 -17.03 -22.55
CA SER A 819 -13.02 -17.79 -21.51
C SER A 819 -11.51 -17.63 -21.68
N LYS A 820 -10.86 -16.98 -20.70
CA LYS A 820 -9.40 -16.82 -20.67
C LYS A 820 -8.66 -18.16 -20.74
N TRP A 821 -9.25 -19.23 -20.18
CA TRP A 821 -8.71 -20.59 -20.23
C TRP A 821 -8.66 -21.15 -21.66
N HIS A 822 -9.69 -20.90 -22.48
CA HIS A 822 -9.70 -21.32 -23.89
C HIS A 822 -8.76 -20.46 -24.75
N THR A 823 -8.79 -19.13 -24.58
CA THR A 823 -7.97 -18.23 -25.38
C THR A 823 -6.48 -18.44 -25.12
N SER A 824 -6.07 -18.61 -23.85
CA SER A 824 -4.68 -18.86 -23.48
C SER A 824 -4.20 -20.22 -23.96
N ALA A 825 -5.04 -21.26 -23.94
CA ALA A 825 -4.68 -22.59 -24.44
C ALA A 825 -4.39 -22.61 -25.95
N LEU A 826 -5.16 -21.85 -26.74
CA LEU A 826 -4.92 -21.73 -28.18
C LEU A 826 -3.57 -21.02 -28.46
N GLN A 827 -3.31 -19.92 -27.74
CA GLN A 827 -2.03 -19.20 -27.83
C GLN A 827 -0.85 -20.07 -27.35
N LEU A 828 -1.03 -20.81 -26.26
CA LEU A 828 -0.05 -21.74 -25.71
C LEU A 828 0.31 -22.84 -26.70
N THR A 829 -0.67 -23.39 -27.42
CA THR A 829 -0.42 -24.44 -28.44
C THR A 829 0.56 -23.94 -29.50
N ALA A 830 0.40 -22.69 -29.94
CA ALA A 830 1.28 -22.07 -30.92
C ALA A 830 2.65 -21.72 -30.32
N LEU A 831 2.68 -21.11 -29.14
CA LEU A 831 3.90 -20.67 -28.47
C LEU A 831 4.81 -21.83 -28.06
N GLU A 832 4.24 -22.83 -27.41
CA GLU A 832 4.95 -24.01 -26.91
C GLU A 832 5.46 -24.86 -28.08
N SER A 833 4.70 -24.93 -29.17
CA SER A 833 5.14 -25.60 -30.40
C SER A 833 6.26 -24.88 -31.11
N LEU A 834 6.19 -23.55 -31.23
CA LEU A 834 7.23 -22.73 -31.84
C LEU A 834 8.56 -22.79 -31.06
N THR A 835 8.49 -22.73 -29.73
CA THR A 835 9.66 -22.71 -28.83
C THR A 835 10.20 -24.11 -28.49
N LEU A 836 9.63 -25.19 -29.05
CA LEU A 836 10.17 -26.54 -28.82
C LEU A 836 11.66 -26.67 -29.17
N PRO A 837 12.15 -26.18 -30.32
CA PRO A 837 13.55 -26.34 -30.72
C PRO A 837 14.55 -25.75 -29.70
N THR A 838 14.13 -24.75 -28.91
CA THR A 838 14.98 -24.10 -27.91
C THR A 838 15.17 -24.92 -26.64
N ARG A 839 14.39 -26.00 -26.49
CA ARG A 839 14.36 -26.87 -25.32
C ARG A 839 14.87 -28.28 -25.60
N LEU A 840 15.18 -28.61 -26.86
CA LEU A 840 15.70 -29.92 -27.24
C LEU A 840 17.14 -30.09 -26.79
N ARG A 841 17.55 -31.31 -26.44
CA ARG A 841 18.94 -31.64 -26.09
C ARG A 841 19.92 -31.45 -27.27
N PRO A 842 21.22 -31.25 -27.02
CA PRO A 842 22.23 -30.97 -28.06
C PRO A 842 22.41 -32.06 -29.13
N ASP A 843 22.04 -33.30 -28.81
CA ASP A 843 22.06 -34.46 -29.70
C ASP A 843 20.91 -34.45 -30.73
N GLN A 844 19.86 -33.66 -30.47
CA GLN A 844 18.70 -33.57 -31.35
C GLN A 844 19.00 -32.66 -32.55
N PRO A 845 18.80 -33.13 -33.79
CA PRO A 845 19.17 -32.37 -35.01
C PRO A 845 18.33 -31.10 -35.22
N SER A 846 17.17 -31.01 -34.58
CA SER A 846 16.26 -29.87 -34.69
C SER A 846 16.46 -28.80 -33.62
N ARG A 847 17.41 -28.96 -32.69
CA ARG A 847 17.73 -27.95 -31.67
C ARG A 847 18.15 -26.62 -32.30
N ALA A 848 17.67 -25.52 -31.75
CA ALA A 848 18.08 -24.16 -32.11
C ALA A 848 17.94 -23.24 -30.90
N THR A 849 18.79 -22.21 -30.78
CA THR A 849 18.70 -21.26 -29.67
C THR A 849 17.81 -20.05 -29.99
N LEU A 850 17.36 -19.31 -28.97
CA LEU A 850 16.65 -18.04 -29.17
C LEU A 850 17.48 -17.05 -30.01
N SER A 851 18.80 -17.02 -29.83
CA SER A 851 19.70 -16.21 -30.66
C SER A 851 19.77 -16.68 -32.12
N ASP A 852 19.68 -17.99 -32.39
CA ASP A 852 19.65 -18.50 -33.77
C ASP A 852 18.37 -18.03 -34.47
N PHE A 853 17.25 -18.07 -33.75
CA PHE A 853 15.96 -17.56 -34.21
C PHE A 853 16.03 -16.05 -34.51
N GLU A 854 16.55 -15.24 -33.59
CA GLU A 854 16.76 -13.80 -33.79
C GLU A 854 17.65 -13.49 -35.00
N SER A 855 18.73 -14.25 -35.19
CA SER A 855 19.67 -14.06 -36.32
C SER A 855 19.03 -14.37 -37.67
N THR A 856 18.07 -15.29 -37.71
CA THR A 856 17.32 -15.65 -38.90
C THR A 856 16.28 -14.58 -39.21
N LEU A 857 15.50 -14.16 -38.21
CA LEU A 857 14.38 -13.21 -38.35
C LEU A 857 14.84 -11.80 -38.67
N SER A 858 15.95 -11.34 -38.06
CA SER A 858 16.49 -9.99 -38.31
C SER A 858 16.87 -9.79 -39.78
N ASN A 859 17.28 -10.86 -40.48
CA ASN A 859 17.64 -10.85 -41.90
C ASN A 859 18.42 -9.58 -42.31
N SER A 860 19.48 -9.29 -41.56
CA SER A 860 20.39 -8.13 -41.69
C SER A 860 19.84 -6.72 -41.40
N GLY A 861 18.56 -6.57 -41.02
CA GLY A 861 17.94 -5.31 -40.57
C GLY A 861 17.62 -5.29 -39.07
N LYS A 862 17.00 -4.20 -38.57
CA LYS A 862 16.55 -4.10 -37.17
C LYS A 862 15.09 -4.54 -37.00
N ARG A 863 14.75 -5.70 -37.57
CA ARG A 863 13.39 -6.25 -37.56
C ARG A 863 13.12 -7.05 -36.30
N ARG A 864 12.50 -6.42 -35.31
CA ARG A 864 12.26 -6.95 -33.96
C ARG A 864 10.80 -7.32 -33.67
N LEU A 865 9.89 -7.14 -34.62
CA LEU A 865 8.48 -7.52 -34.57
C LEU A 865 8.21 -8.72 -35.49
N ALA A 866 7.55 -9.76 -34.97
CA ALA A 866 7.18 -10.94 -35.76
C ALA A 866 5.75 -11.41 -35.47
N HIS A 867 5.12 -12.08 -36.44
CA HIS A 867 3.77 -12.62 -36.32
C HIS A 867 3.78 -14.14 -36.19
N LEU A 868 3.07 -14.65 -35.19
CA LEU A 868 2.91 -16.07 -34.93
C LEU A 868 1.68 -16.61 -35.67
N SER A 869 1.83 -17.79 -36.27
CA SER A 869 0.75 -18.50 -36.94
C SER A 869 0.80 -20.01 -36.64
N LEU A 870 -0.35 -20.68 -36.72
CA LEU A 870 -0.56 -22.06 -36.31
C LEU A 870 -1.48 -22.79 -37.30
N SER A 871 -1.20 -24.08 -37.50
CA SER A 871 -2.16 -25.06 -38.01
C SER A 871 -2.04 -26.36 -37.22
N ALA A 872 -3.16 -27.03 -36.94
CA ALA A 872 -3.18 -28.26 -36.18
C ALA A 872 -4.04 -29.34 -36.85
N SER A 873 -3.63 -30.60 -36.69
CA SER A 873 -4.33 -31.76 -37.23
C SER A 873 -4.28 -32.97 -36.27
N PRO A 874 -5.29 -33.85 -36.29
CA PRO A 874 -5.22 -35.09 -35.53
C PRO A 874 -4.02 -35.94 -36.01
N PRO A 875 -3.44 -36.77 -35.13
CA PRO A 875 -2.25 -37.55 -35.46
C PRO A 875 -2.58 -38.57 -36.55
N ASN A 876 -1.74 -38.66 -37.58
CA ASN A 876 -1.92 -39.67 -38.62
C ASN A 876 -1.69 -41.07 -38.02
N GLY A 877 -2.64 -42.00 -38.25
CA GLY A 877 -2.70 -43.34 -37.66
C GLY A 877 -1.55 -44.31 -37.98
N THR A 878 -0.42 -43.84 -38.51
CA THR A 878 0.78 -44.63 -38.78
C THR A 878 1.81 -44.62 -37.64
N ALA A 879 1.58 -43.87 -36.56
CA ALA A 879 2.53 -43.75 -35.44
C ALA A 879 2.08 -44.39 -34.10
N ASN A 880 0.97 -45.14 -34.06
CA ASN A 880 0.52 -45.83 -32.84
C ASN A 880 1.21 -47.19 -32.61
N GLY A 881 2.55 -47.19 -32.69
CA GLY A 881 3.33 -48.41 -32.51
C GLY A 881 4.84 -48.17 -32.48
N ALA A 882 5.31 -47.18 -31.71
CA ALA A 882 6.70 -47.12 -31.30
C ALA A 882 6.76 -47.16 -29.78
N THR A 883 6.54 -48.35 -29.22
CA THR A 883 7.22 -48.74 -27.99
C THR A 883 8.72 -48.77 -28.29
N ASN A 884 9.52 -48.21 -27.39
CA ASN A 884 10.96 -48.11 -27.52
C ASN A 884 11.60 -49.47 -27.85
N GLY A 885 12.50 -49.47 -28.83
CA GLY A 885 13.24 -50.66 -29.22
C GLY A 885 13.95 -50.52 -30.56
N HIS A 886 15.28 -50.58 -30.53
CA HIS A 886 16.16 -50.74 -31.69
C HIS A 886 15.69 -51.85 -32.67
N GLY A 887 15.54 -51.53 -33.96
CA GLY A 887 15.30 -52.49 -35.05
C GLY A 887 15.26 -51.79 -36.43
N PRO A 888 15.61 -52.47 -37.54
CA PRO A 888 16.48 -51.90 -38.57
C PRO A 888 15.80 -50.99 -39.58
N VAL A 889 16.60 -50.04 -40.08
CA VAL A 889 16.40 -49.19 -41.25
C VAL A 889 15.73 -49.96 -42.38
N HIS A 890 14.50 -49.59 -42.72
CA HIS A 890 13.82 -50.10 -43.91
C HIS A 890 13.67 -48.99 -44.96
N ASP A 891 14.17 -49.33 -46.14
CA ASP A 891 14.43 -48.57 -47.35
C ASP A 891 13.21 -47.78 -47.90
N ALA A 892 13.35 -46.45 -48.00
CA ALA A 892 12.35 -45.53 -48.54
C ALA A 892 12.38 -45.46 -50.07
N ARG A 893 12.14 -46.59 -50.74
CA ARG A 893 11.93 -46.64 -52.20
C ARG A 893 10.83 -47.62 -52.56
N THR A 894 9.57 -47.23 -52.38
CA THR A 894 8.41 -47.54 -53.24
C THR A 894 7.10 -47.27 -52.50
N ARG A 895 6.44 -46.15 -52.80
CA ARG A 895 4.97 -46.08 -52.71
C ARG A 895 4.38 -44.95 -53.54
N ASP A 896 4.57 -45.04 -54.86
CA ASP A 896 3.55 -44.56 -55.80
C ASP A 896 2.36 -45.52 -55.74
N GLY A 897 1.16 -45.01 -55.47
CA GLY A 897 -0.05 -45.82 -55.59
C GLY A 897 -1.23 -45.43 -54.69
N ILE A 898 -1.98 -44.42 -55.13
CA ILE A 898 -3.45 -44.41 -55.18
C ILE A 898 -4.19 -44.95 -53.95
N ASN A 899 -4.60 -44.04 -53.06
CA ASN A 899 -5.96 -43.98 -52.50
C ASN A 899 -6.17 -42.64 -51.79
N GLY A 900 -6.91 -41.75 -52.44
CA GLY A 900 -7.32 -40.46 -51.90
C GLY A 900 -8.45 -40.60 -50.87
N GLY A 901 -8.27 -39.91 -49.73
CA GLY A 901 -9.29 -39.52 -48.78
C GLY A 901 -9.07 -38.04 -48.41
N PRO A 902 -10.12 -37.26 -48.08
CA PRO A 902 -10.12 -35.82 -48.29
C PRO A 902 -9.64 -35.04 -47.06
N HIS A 903 -8.36 -35.08 -46.71
CA HIS A 903 -7.81 -34.22 -45.63
C HIS A 903 -6.32 -33.92 -45.85
N ALA A 904 -6.00 -33.15 -46.90
CA ALA A 904 -4.63 -32.66 -47.16
C ALA A 904 -4.60 -31.41 -48.09
N GLU A 905 -5.55 -30.46 -47.97
CA GLU A 905 -5.66 -29.35 -48.94
C GLU A 905 -5.32 -27.92 -48.48
N ASP A 906 -4.96 -27.63 -47.21
CA ASP A 906 -4.86 -26.21 -46.77
C ASP A 906 -3.46 -25.66 -46.40
N THR A 907 -2.35 -26.41 -46.53
CA THR A 907 -0.99 -25.83 -46.39
C THR A 907 -0.31 -25.76 -47.75
N ALA A 908 -0.46 -24.63 -48.44
CA ALA A 908 0.32 -24.32 -49.63
C ALA A 908 1.69 -23.78 -49.20
N GLU A 909 2.75 -24.53 -49.48
CA GLU A 909 4.11 -23.98 -49.48
C GLU A 909 4.39 -23.43 -50.87
N ASP A 910 4.84 -22.18 -50.95
CA ASP A 910 5.24 -21.57 -52.23
C ASP A 910 6.59 -22.17 -52.69
N GLU A 911 7.01 -21.92 -53.95
CA GLU A 911 8.30 -22.41 -54.49
C GLU A 911 9.52 -21.99 -53.65
N ALA A 912 9.35 -20.94 -52.84
CA ALA A 912 10.30 -20.40 -51.86
C ALA A 912 10.38 -21.19 -50.53
N GLY A 913 9.54 -22.21 -50.31
CA GLY A 913 9.45 -22.96 -49.05
C GLY A 913 8.79 -22.17 -47.90
N ILE A 914 8.10 -21.07 -48.21
CA ILE A 914 7.35 -20.26 -47.24
C ILE A 914 6.06 -21.00 -46.90
N MET A 915 5.82 -21.17 -45.60
CA MET A 915 4.66 -21.84 -45.08
C MET A 915 3.52 -20.86 -44.83
N THR A 916 2.35 -21.13 -45.41
CA THR A 916 1.10 -20.44 -45.07
C THR A 916 0.29 -21.29 -44.10
N LEU A 917 -0.20 -20.66 -43.04
CA LEU A 917 -0.95 -21.30 -41.95
C LEU A 917 -2.32 -20.64 -41.80
N ASP A 918 -3.27 -21.39 -41.28
CA ASP A 918 -4.69 -21.04 -41.26
C ASP A 918 -5.12 -20.24 -40.02
N VAL A 919 -4.37 -20.27 -38.91
CA VAL A 919 -4.58 -19.39 -37.75
C VAL A 919 -3.47 -18.35 -37.67
N ASP A 920 -3.84 -17.07 -37.66
CA ASP A 920 -2.92 -15.94 -37.45
C ASP A 920 -3.24 -15.23 -36.13
N PHE A 921 -2.21 -15.08 -35.28
CA PHE A 921 -2.30 -14.42 -33.97
C PHE A 921 -1.95 -12.94 -34.00
N ALA A 922 -1.61 -12.37 -35.16
CA ALA A 922 -1.37 -10.94 -35.28
C ALA A 922 -2.62 -10.14 -34.88
N PRO A 923 -2.51 -9.13 -34.00
CA PRO A 923 -3.64 -8.26 -33.68
C PRO A 923 -4.12 -7.47 -34.89
N ALA A 924 -5.44 -7.27 -34.94
CA ALA A 924 -6.07 -6.47 -35.96
C ALA A 924 -5.59 -5.01 -35.89
N PRO A 925 -5.26 -4.35 -37.02
CA PRO A 925 -5.00 -2.92 -36.99
C PRO A 925 -6.26 -2.18 -36.51
N PRO A 926 -6.15 -1.26 -35.52
CA PRO A 926 -7.31 -0.61 -34.94
C PRO A 926 -8.00 0.31 -35.96
N SER A 927 -9.25 0.00 -36.32
CA SER A 927 -10.09 0.85 -37.17
C SER A 927 -11.00 1.74 -36.31
N LEU A 928 -10.75 3.05 -36.29
CA LEU A 928 -11.66 4.05 -35.68
C LEU A 928 -12.97 4.26 -36.47
N GLU A 929 -13.07 3.71 -37.68
CA GLU A 929 -14.25 3.74 -38.53
C GLU A 929 -14.96 2.37 -38.48
N SER A 930 -16.29 2.36 -38.33
CA SER A 930 -17.14 1.17 -38.18
C SER A 930 -17.22 0.26 -39.41
N ARG A 931 -16.24 0.36 -40.32
CA ARG A 931 -16.19 -0.38 -41.57
C ARG A 931 -15.04 -1.36 -41.45
N ALA A 932 -15.39 -2.62 -41.25
CA ALA A 932 -14.43 -3.71 -41.30
C ALA A 932 -13.55 -3.53 -42.54
N PRO A 933 -12.21 -3.64 -42.42
CA PRO A 933 -11.35 -3.65 -43.60
C PRO A 933 -11.89 -4.77 -44.49
N ARG A 934 -12.31 -4.40 -45.71
CA ARG A 934 -12.55 -5.40 -46.74
C ARG A 934 -11.25 -6.18 -46.87
N ARG A 935 -11.32 -7.51 -46.91
CA ARG A 935 -10.26 -8.40 -47.40
C ARG A 935 -9.40 -7.61 -48.40
N SER A 936 -8.18 -7.26 -48.00
CA SER A 936 -7.11 -7.51 -48.95
C SER A 936 -7.09 -9.03 -49.01
N GLY A 937 -7.53 -9.60 -50.14
CA GLY A 937 -7.40 -11.04 -50.34
C GLY A 937 -5.96 -11.47 -50.11
N GLY A 938 -5.75 -12.73 -49.75
CA GLY A 938 -4.42 -13.31 -49.55
C GLY A 938 -3.53 -13.16 -50.78
N GLY A 939 -2.82 -12.03 -50.88
CA GLY A 939 -1.94 -11.74 -51.98
C GLY A 939 -1.23 -10.40 -51.76
N GLY A 940 0.10 -10.46 -51.60
CA GLY A 940 0.98 -9.33 -51.90
C GLY A 940 1.78 -8.73 -50.75
N GLY A 941 1.99 -9.41 -49.63
CA GLY A 941 3.01 -9.01 -48.64
C GLY A 941 4.27 -9.86 -48.81
N GLN A 942 5.43 -9.25 -49.07
CA GLN A 942 6.70 -9.96 -49.10
C GLN A 942 7.08 -10.40 -47.67
N THR A 943 7.44 -11.69 -47.53
CA THR A 943 8.04 -12.25 -46.32
C THR A 943 9.55 -12.08 -46.38
N PHE A 944 10.14 -11.52 -45.34
CA PHE A 944 11.59 -11.33 -45.23
C PHE A 944 12.26 -12.51 -44.54
N ALA A 945 11.63 -13.08 -43.52
CA ALA A 945 12.14 -14.25 -42.83
C ALA A 945 11.03 -15.06 -42.17
N GLN A 946 11.21 -16.37 -42.07
CA GLN A 946 10.29 -17.26 -41.41
C GLN A 946 11.01 -18.38 -40.65
N ILE A 947 10.60 -18.62 -39.40
CA ILE A 947 10.98 -19.81 -38.64
C ILE A 947 9.79 -20.75 -38.63
N GLN A 948 10.01 -22.01 -38.98
CA GLN A 948 9.00 -23.06 -39.01
C GLN A 948 9.35 -24.12 -37.96
N SER A 949 8.41 -24.42 -37.07
CA SER A 949 8.50 -25.52 -36.11
C SER A 949 7.37 -26.52 -36.36
N LEU A 950 7.77 -27.75 -36.66
CA LEU A 950 6.93 -28.84 -37.12
C LEU A 950 6.94 -29.97 -36.08
N ARG A 951 5.78 -30.26 -35.47
CA ARG A 951 5.57 -31.36 -34.53
C ARG A 951 4.80 -32.49 -35.19
N GLY A 952 5.53 -33.55 -35.51
CA GLY A 952 5.07 -34.63 -36.38
C GLY A 952 5.99 -34.82 -37.58
N THR A 953 5.72 -35.85 -38.37
CA THR A 953 6.52 -36.18 -39.55
C THR A 953 5.84 -35.60 -40.79
N PHE A 954 6.29 -34.41 -41.22
CA PHE A 954 5.73 -33.74 -42.40
C PHE A 954 6.71 -33.67 -43.56
N LYS A 955 8.00 -33.42 -43.26
CA LYS A 955 9.10 -33.35 -44.22
C LYS A 955 10.13 -34.43 -43.95
N SER A 956 10.81 -34.88 -44.99
CA SER A 956 11.98 -35.75 -44.86
C SER A 956 13.20 -34.96 -44.35
N SER A 957 14.18 -35.64 -43.76
CA SER A 957 15.41 -35.00 -43.28
C SER A 957 16.16 -34.26 -44.40
N LEU A 958 16.13 -34.79 -45.62
CA LEU A 958 16.75 -34.16 -46.78
C LEU A 958 16.02 -32.87 -47.20
N GLU A 959 14.69 -32.87 -47.19
CA GLU A 959 13.92 -31.65 -47.50
C GLU A 959 14.17 -30.54 -46.48
N ILE A 960 14.32 -30.87 -45.20
CA ILE A 960 14.64 -29.90 -44.14
C ILE A 960 16.05 -29.35 -44.34
N GLU A 961 17.03 -30.21 -44.61
CA GLU A 961 18.40 -29.81 -44.92
C GLU A 961 18.44 -28.92 -46.16
N ASP A 962 17.74 -29.27 -47.23
CA ASP A 962 17.69 -28.49 -48.47
C ASP A 962 17.08 -27.10 -48.25
N VAL A 963 15.98 -26.99 -47.50
CA VAL A 963 15.35 -25.69 -47.14
C VAL A 963 16.32 -24.84 -46.32
N ASN A 964 16.95 -25.42 -45.30
CA ASN A 964 17.86 -24.68 -44.41
C ASN A 964 19.17 -24.30 -45.10
N LEU A 965 19.69 -25.16 -45.99
CA LEU A 965 20.88 -24.88 -46.80
C LEU A 965 20.60 -23.80 -47.84
N ALA A 966 19.45 -23.86 -48.53
CA ALA A 966 19.04 -22.85 -49.49
C ALA A 966 18.94 -21.45 -48.84
N SER A 967 18.45 -21.39 -47.59
CA SER A 967 18.39 -20.15 -46.80
C SER A 967 19.76 -19.57 -46.40
N ARG A 968 20.78 -20.44 -46.23
CA ARG A 968 22.14 -20.05 -45.85
C ARG A 968 23.05 -19.76 -47.04
N ASP A 969 22.75 -20.34 -48.21
CA ASP A 969 23.51 -20.15 -49.42
C ASP A 969 23.20 -18.80 -50.07
N LYS A 970 24.21 -17.92 -50.13
CA LYS A 970 24.12 -16.59 -50.74
C LYS A 970 23.85 -16.62 -52.25
N TYR A 971 24.02 -17.77 -52.90
CA TYR A 971 23.82 -17.94 -54.34
C TYR A 971 22.53 -18.68 -54.70
N SER A 972 21.69 -19.00 -53.70
CA SER A 972 20.38 -19.63 -53.94
C SER A 972 19.37 -18.63 -54.50
N ALA A 973 18.31 -19.14 -55.15
CA ALA A 973 17.18 -18.31 -55.57
C ALA A 973 16.55 -17.57 -54.39
N ALA A 974 16.48 -18.21 -53.22
CA ALA A 974 16.00 -17.60 -51.97
C ALA A 974 16.84 -16.41 -51.51
N ALA A 975 18.17 -16.52 -51.61
CA ALA A 975 19.08 -15.41 -51.32
C ALA A 975 19.01 -14.29 -52.35
N SER A 976 18.69 -14.60 -53.61
CA SER A 976 18.47 -13.58 -54.66
C SER A 976 17.20 -12.76 -54.46
N GLU A 977 16.17 -13.35 -53.84
CA GLU A 977 14.94 -12.67 -53.43
C GLU A 977 15.03 -12.07 -52.00
N GLY A 978 16.14 -12.33 -51.30
CA GLY A 978 16.48 -11.71 -50.03
C GLY A 978 15.69 -12.23 -48.82
N PHE A 979 15.06 -13.41 -48.89
CA PHE A 979 14.33 -13.99 -47.76
C PHE A 979 15.10 -15.15 -47.08
N ARG A 980 14.82 -15.41 -45.79
CA ARG A 980 15.44 -16.49 -45.00
C ARG A 980 14.41 -17.40 -44.34
N VAL A 981 14.56 -18.71 -44.50
CA VAL A 981 13.72 -19.71 -43.83
C VAL A 981 14.58 -20.61 -42.94
N SER A 982 14.08 -20.93 -41.74
CA SER A 982 14.67 -21.97 -40.88
C SER A 982 13.58 -22.94 -40.46
N CYS A 983 13.73 -24.21 -40.83
CA CYS A 983 12.76 -25.28 -40.59
C CYS A 983 13.31 -26.27 -39.56
N HIS A 984 12.52 -26.52 -38.52
CA HIS A 984 12.83 -27.43 -37.42
C HIS A 984 11.69 -28.44 -37.28
N GLN A 985 12.01 -29.74 -37.29
CA GLN A 985 11.03 -30.81 -37.12
C GLN A 985 11.37 -31.70 -35.92
N SER A 986 10.35 -32.04 -35.13
CA SER A 986 10.46 -32.99 -34.03
C SER A 986 9.38 -34.07 -34.14
N GLY A 987 9.74 -35.30 -33.77
CA GLY A 987 8.78 -36.40 -33.63
C GLY A 987 7.88 -36.29 -32.39
N LEU A 988 8.18 -35.35 -31.49
CA LEU A 988 7.36 -35.07 -30.30
C LEU A 988 6.09 -34.33 -30.71
N LEU A 989 4.97 -35.05 -30.66
CA LEU A 989 3.64 -34.49 -30.87
C LEU A 989 3.22 -33.61 -29.68
N PHE A 990 2.31 -32.66 -29.93
CA PHE A 990 1.74 -31.82 -28.88
C PHE A 990 0.82 -32.64 -27.98
N GLY A 991 1.11 -32.69 -26.67
CA GLY A 991 0.29 -33.43 -25.69
C GLY A 991 -0.85 -32.57 -25.14
N MET A 992 -2.07 -33.10 -25.16
CA MET A 992 -3.24 -32.48 -24.51
C MET A 992 -3.38 -33.01 -23.08
N LEU A 993 -2.83 -32.24 -22.14
CA LEU A 993 -2.84 -32.54 -20.70
C LEU A 993 -4.27 -32.65 -20.13
N GLY A 994 -4.42 -33.27 -18.96
CA GLY A 994 -5.71 -33.38 -18.29
C GLY A 994 -6.35 -32.04 -17.92
N SER A 995 -5.52 -31.01 -17.69
CA SER A 995 -5.92 -29.61 -17.43
C SER A 995 -6.18 -28.79 -18.70
N PHE A 996 -5.80 -29.30 -19.88
CA PHE A 996 -5.91 -28.58 -21.15
C PHE A 996 -7.37 -28.55 -21.64
N PRO A 997 -7.91 -27.40 -22.08
CA PRO A 997 -9.28 -27.32 -22.55
C PRO A 997 -9.46 -28.07 -23.87
N ARG A 998 -10.61 -28.71 -24.03
CA ARG A 998 -10.96 -29.46 -25.25
C ARG A 998 -11.42 -28.50 -26.36
N ILE A 999 -10.47 -27.73 -26.89
CA ILE A 999 -10.72 -26.76 -27.95
C ILE A 999 -10.56 -27.34 -29.36
N TYR A 1000 -10.05 -28.57 -29.49
CA TYR A 1000 -9.83 -29.24 -30.78
C TYR A 1000 -10.84 -30.36 -31.02
N GLU A 1001 -11.35 -30.46 -32.26
CA GLU A 1001 -12.30 -31.49 -32.66
C GLU A 1001 -11.65 -32.88 -32.60
N GLY A 1002 -12.29 -33.81 -31.88
CA GLY A 1002 -11.75 -35.16 -31.68
C GLY A 1002 -10.68 -35.27 -30.57
N ALA A 1003 -10.40 -34.19 -29.83
CA ALA A 1003 -9.47 -34.22 -28.70
C ALA A 1003 -9.94 -35.18 -27.59
N GLN A 1004 -9.10 -36.17 -27.28
CA GLN A 1004 -9.24 -37.03 -26.10
C GLN A 1004 -8.29 -36.57 -24.98
N ARG A 1005 -8.66 -36.85 -23.72
CA ARG A 1005 -7.79 -36.58 -22.55
C ARG A 1005 -6.50 -37.41 -22.70
N GLY A 1006 -5.32 -36.78 -22.58
CA GLY A 1006 -4.04 -37.42 -22.87
C GLY A 1006 -3.77 -37.66 -24.37
N GLY A 1007 -4.60 -37.10 -25.25
CA GLY A 1007 -4.42 -37.22 -26.69
C GLY A 1007 -3.20 -36.44 -27.19
N LYS A 1008 -2.65 -36.87 -28.33
CA LYS A 1008 -1.55 -36.18 -29.01
C LYS A 1008 -2.05 -35.52 -30.30
N MET A 1009 -1.42 -34.43 -30.71
CA MET A 1009 -1.79 -33.69 -31.91
C MET A 1009 -0.57 -33.29 -32.73
N GLU A 1010 -0.72 -33.34 -34.05
CA GLU A 1010 0.26 -32.81 -35.00
C GLU A 1010 0.07 -31.30 -35.11
N VAL A 1011 1.16 -30.55 -34.98
CA VAL A 1011 1.12 -29.08 -34.92
C VAL A 1011 2.20 -28.48 -35.81
N ARG A 1012 1.81 -27.49 -36.62
CA ARG A 1012 2.74 -26.69 -37.42
C ARG A 1012 2.63 -25.24 -36.99
N THR A 1013 3.77 -24.62 -36.73
CA THR A 1013 3.83 -23.21 -36.30
C THR A 1013 4.87 -22.46 -37.11
N ALA A 1014 4.57 -21.20 -37.40
CA ALA A 1014 5.50 -20.34 -38.10
C ALA A 1014 5.55 -18.95 -37.46
N LEU A 1015 6.77 -18.46 -37.26
CA LEU A 1015 7.05 -17.09 -36.86
C LEU A 1015 7.55 -16.32 -38.06
N THR A 1016 6.79 -15.31 -38.50
CA THR A 1016 6.99 -14.65 -39.79
C THR A 1016 7.28 -13.17 -39.60
N VAL A 1017 8.35 -12.70 -40.25
CA VAL A 1017 8.72 -11.29 -40.39
C VAL A 1017 8.47 -10.90 -41.83
N GLY A 1018 7.52 -10.00 -42.06
CA GLY A 1018 7.12 -9.59 -43.40
C GLY A 1018 6.55 -8.17 -43.44
N SER A 1019 6.38 -7.66 -44.65
CA SER A 1019 5.85 -6.31 -44.93
C SER A 1019 4.46 -6.03 -44.35
N GLY A 1020 3.68 -7.07 -44.00
CA GLY A 1020 2.39 -6.95 -43.30
C GLY A 1020 2.50 -6.21 -41.95
N VAL A 1021 3.64 -6.31 -41.28
CA VAL A 1021 3.95 -5.58 -40.04
C VAL A 1021 3.86 -4.07 -40.24
N SER A 1022 4.44 -3.53 -41.32
CA SER A 1022 4.43 -2.08 -41.58
C SER A 1022 3.00 -1.54 -41.67
N ALA A 1023 2.10 -2.26 -42.35
CA ALA A 1023 0.71 -1.85 -42.47
C ALA A 1023 -0.01 -1.75 -41.11
N GLY A 1024 0.27 -2.70 -40.21
CA GLY A 1024 -0.23 -2.70 -38.82
C GLY A 1024 0.30 -1.53 -38.01
N VAL A 1025 1.62 -1.34 -38.02
CA VAL A 1025 2.32 -0.26 -37.28
C VAL A 1025 1.89 1.12 -37.79
N ARG A 1026 1.79 1.34 -39.11
CA ARG A 1026 1.24 2.57 -39.71
C ARG A 1026 -0.24 2.78 -39.38
N GLY A 1027 -1.00 1.70 -39.15
CA GLY A 1027 -2.37 1.77 -38.64
C GLY A 1027 -2.40 2.39 -37.24
N LEU A 1028 -1.59 1.84 -36.34
CA LEU A 1028 -1.43 2.29 -34.96
C LEU A 1028 -0.90 3.72 -34.88
N GLU A 1029 0.08 4.08 -35.69
CA GLU A 1029 0.65 5.44 -35.78
C GLU A 1029 -0.43 6.48 -36.16
N ARG A 1030 -1.26 6.19 -37.18
CA ARG A 1030 -2.36 7.07 -37.60
C ARG A 1030 -3.43 7.25 -36.53
N VAL A 1031 -3.62 6.24 -35.69
CA VAL A 1031 -4.50 6.33 -34.52
C VAL A 1031 -3.80 7.14 -33.41
N GLY A 1032 -2.54 6.86 -33.13
CA GLY A 1032 -1.71 7.53 -32.12
C GLY A 1032 -1.68 9.05 -32.31
N ARG A 1033 -1.53 9.53 -33.56
CA ARG A 1033 -1.58 10.98 -33.87
C ARG A 1033 -2.88 11.68 -33.43
N ARG A 1034 -3.97 10.94 -33.29
CA ARG A 1034 -5.29 11.47 -32.91
C ARG A 1034 -5.60 11.30 -31.42
N VAL A 1035 -5.02 10.29 -30.78
CA VAL A 1035 -5.44 9.83 -29.45
C VAL A 1035 -4.42 10.15 -28.35
N LEU A 1036 -3.13 10.19 -28.67
CA LEU A 1036 -2.07 10.48 -27.70
C LEU A 1036 -2.06 11.96 -27.28
N GLY A 1037 -1.60 12.20 -26.05
CA GLY A 1037 -1.37 13.53 -25.48
C GLY A 1037 -0.30 14.30 -26.24
N VAL A 1038 -0.29 15.63 -26.13
CA VAL A 1038 0.61 16.49 -26.92
C VAL A 1038 2.10 16.22 -26.61
N GLU A 1039 2.41 15.85 -25.37
CA GLU A 1039 3.78 15.61 -24.88
C GLU A 1039 4.39 14.36 -25.52
N ASP A 1040 3.70 13.22 -25.49
CA ASP A 1040 4.26 11.94 -25.96
C ASP A 1040 4.03 11.67 -27.45
N ARG A 1041 3.05 12.35 -28.06
CA ARG A 1041 2.57 12.01 -29.41
C ARG A 1041 3.66 12.07 -30.47
N GLU A 1042 4.52 13.08 -30.46
CA GLU A 1042 5.56 13.22 -31.50
C GLU A 1042 6.60 12.12 -31.36
N ALA A 1043 7.15 11.92 -30.16
CA ALA A 1043 8.15 10.89 -29.89
C ALA A 1043 7.64 9.47 -30.17
N VAL A 1044 6.45 9.12 -29.69
CA VAL A 1044 5.87 7.78 -29.91
C VAL A 1044 5.57 7.53 -31.39
N CYS A 1045 5.00 8.51 -32.11
CA CYS A 1045 4.71 8.33 -33.52
C CYS A 1045 5.98 8.26 -34.38
N GLU A 1046 7.04 9.01 -34.03
CA GLU A 1046 8.34 8.93 -34.70
C GLU A 1046 8.99 7.55 -34.51
N ARG A 1047 8.96 7.00 -33.29
CA ARG A 1047 9.42 5.63 -33.03
C ARG A 1047 8.65 4.60 -33.85
N LEU A 1048 7.32 4.68 -33.87
CA LEU A 1048 6.49 3.76 -34.67
C LEU A 1048 6.75 3.90 -36.18
N LEU A 1049 7.00 5.10 -36.69
CA LEU A 1049 7.40 5.30 -38.07
C LEU A 1049 8.73 4.62 -38.39
N GLY A 1050 9.75 4.79 -37.53
CA GLY A 1050 11.03 4.12 -37.70
C GLY A 1050 10.89 2.59 -37.72
N VAL A 1051 10.04 2.04 -36.85
CA VAL A 1051 9.71 0.60 -36.87
C VAL A 1051 9.02 0.20 -38.18
N ALA A 1052 8.09 1.01 -38.71
CA ALA A 1052 7.43 0.69 -39.97
C ALA A 1052 8.39 0.74 -41.18
N GLU A 1053 9.32 1.69 -41.22
CA GLU A 1053 10.28 1.89 -42.31
C GLU A 1053 11.26 0.72 -42.46
N GLU A 1054 11.74 0.11 -41.36
CA GLU A 1054 12.59 -1.09 -41.37
C GLU A 1054 11.92 -2.32 -42.04
N TYR A 1055 10.59 -2.30 -42.13
CA TYR A 1055 9.76 -3.33 -42.78
C TYR A 1055 9.33 -2.94 -44.20
N GLU A 1056 9.73 -1.76 -44.66
CA GLU A 1056 9.57 -1.26 -46.03
C GLU A 1056 10.88 -1.22 -46.81
N GLU A 1057 12.01 -0.99 -46.15
CA GLU A 1057 13.35 -0.82 -46.78
C GLU A 1057 13.90 -2.05 -47.54
N GLY A 1058 13.13 -3.14 -47.66
CA GLY A 1058 13.39 -4.25 -48.59
C GLY A 1058 12.63 -4.18 -49.92
N TRP A 1059 11.69 -3.24 -50.07
CA TRP A 1059 10.71 -3.16 -51.17
C TRP A 1059 10.96 -1.96 -52.09
N SER A 1060 12.19 -1.81 -52.59
CA SER A 1060 12.47 -0.98 -53.77
C SER A 1060 12.74 -1.88 -54.97
N GLY A 1061 11.66 -2.48 -55.49
CA GLY A 1061 11.70 -3.17 -56.78
C GLY A 1061 11.98 -2.18 -57.90
N GLY A 1062 13.23 -2.19 -58.40
CA GLY A 1062 13.53 -1.79 -59.76
C GLY A 1062 12.82 -2.77 -60.70
N GLY A 1063 11.68 -2.37 -61.24
CA GLY A 1063 10.84 -3.23 -62.06
C GLY A 1063 9.64 -2.47 -62.63
N SER A 1064 9.91 -1.33 -63.28
CA SER A 1064 8.91 -0.63 -64.10
C SER A 1064 9.57 0.04 -65.32
N GLU A 1065 10.47 -0.68 -65.99
CA GLU A 1065 10.92 -0.35 -67.35
C GLU A 1065 10.89 -1.65 -68.17
N GLU A 1066 9.71 -2.12 -68.54
CA GLU A 1066 9.47 -2.97 -69.72
C GLU A 1066 7.95 -3.15 -69.85
N ASP A 1067 7.30 -2.17 -70.50
CA ASP A 1067 6.03 -2.31 -71.23
C ASP A 1067 5.79 -0.99 -72.01
N GLU A 1068 6.50 -0.84 -73.15
CA GLU A 1068 6.10 -0.03 -74.32
C GLU A 1068 5.85 -0.94 -75.53
#